data_AF-A0AAV2P1B6-F1
#
_entry.id   AF-A0AAV2P1B6-F1
#
_cell.length_a   1.000
_cell.length_b   1.000
_cell.length_c   1.000
_cell.angle_alpha   90.00
_cell.angle_beta   90.00
_cell.angle_gamma   90.00
#
_symmetry.space_group_name_H-M   'P 1'
#
loop_
_entity.id
_entity.type
_entity.pdbx_description
1 polymer ?
#
loop_
_entity_poly.entity_id
_entity_poly.type
_entity_poly.pdbx_seq_one_letter_code
_entity_poly.pdbx_strand_id
1 'polypeptide(L)'
;MASVVRTKRTKSAFVTLLGCLLLSYVYAQEDNEEYKGKYLGKLNPYHHQVSGDVWAVDQYTLLLTSFNYDGNGADTFFWAGASNRPGPQGFIVPDEWGKTNILDRYFNRDFTLTLPDNKKITDIKWFAVYDLQSQNTFGDVYIPEEFDPPAPQKISQLSKRSHNVSSGPIVILDSKTISIPQFVYDGQSADTYFWVGLGPQPSSKGHKVPDEYGYMDSLRMYNDEDVMLQLPGDMTVFDVDWLSVFDVKTKSNYGSVIIPDGLNVPPSLIKVIKQTQSLPNCVQLHKRYQVAWEIFGPQITIQLIGQVAEDEYMAFGLSGSEDSSRMEGADVAVAYMDDTRGYTTDYNITAKAPCGKVLGQYKGVCRDELLGGLDSNQLYTAVRENGINIITYRRTLVSSDPGDKDFPVDKPVYVVWALGRLDKTNNEPSFHDLYPRSDVALELNRQEAENTCIDFTESSGKFSQKEPWQKTEIFDRSVRTFKATIGPSGGRRGYQGITGKPSVGLAWYIEGALIPELYLRRGLTYSFRVHGGNNPHSANLYHPLIITDEPHGGYDTLSDLAQSKIRVLAGIELTRRGRPRPTAVGPLCLSKHNGRDRRLDDTFPSFKKFNRTLVQICEPGDGDTLIVSPNSSWPDLVYYHSFTHSNMGWKIHVIDSYTRSSANIAHKLSLLITITTVLFHLL
;
A
#
# COMPACT_ATOMS: atom_id res chain seq x y z
N MET A 1 -81.89 6.09 48.22
CA MET A 1 -81.63 6.65 49.56
C MET A 1 -80.16 7.02 49.61
N ALA A 2 -79.71 8.26 49.78
CA ALA A 2 -80.32 9.57 49.95
C ALA A 2 -79.25 10.62 49.60
N SER A 3 -79.68 11.77 49.07
CA SER A 3 -79.00 13.09 49.13
C SER A 3 -77.62 13.28 48.48
N VAL A 4 -77.19 14.44 47.95
CA VAL A 4 -77.77 15.78 47.70
C VAL A 4 -76.70 16.59 46.94
N VAL A 5 -77.16 17.42 45.98
CA VAL A 5 -76.70 18.79 45.63
C VAL A 5 -75.21 19.08 45.36
N ARG A 6 -74.92 19.34 44.07
CA ARG A 6 -74.48 20.62 43.46
C ARG A 6 -73.46 21.55 44.16
N THR A 7 -72.61 22.11 43.28
CA THR A 7 -72.07 23.49 43.17
C THR A 7 -70.73 23.90 43.82
N LYS A 8 -69.78 24.22 42.91
CA LYS A 8 -68.94 25.43 42.74
C LYS A 8 -68.43 26.21 43.98
N ARG A 9 -67.12 26.49 43.98
CA ARG A 9 -66.44 27.83 44.04
C ARG A 9 -64.92 27.62 44.21
N THR A 10 -64.07 28.01 43.27
CA THR A 10 -63.33 29.30 43.12
C THR A 10 -62.45 29.77 44.29
N LYS A 11 -61.16 29.94 43.93
CA LYS A 11 -60.18 30.99 44.29
C LYS A 11 -59.29 30.83 45.54
N SER A 12 -57.99 30.80 45.21
CA SER A 12 -56.89 31.62 45.71
C SER A 12 -55.88 31.01 46.70
N ALA A 13 -54.63 31.08 46.25
CA ALA A 13 -53.38 31.34 46.98
C ALA A 13 -52.99 30.42 48.14
N PHE A 14 -51.86 29.71 48.01
CA PHE A 14 -50.61 30.18 48.60
C PHE A 14 -49.42 29.32 48.15
N VAL A 15 -48.28 29.98 48.17
CA VAL A 15 -46.91 29.54 47.84
C VAL A 15 -46.50 28.28 48.61
N THR A 16 -45.90 27.31 47.91
CA THR A 16 -44.95 26.38 48.52
C THR A 16 -43.78 26.14 47.58
N LEU A 17 -42.62 26.61 48.06
CA LEU A 17 -41.28 26.34 47.57
C LEU A 17 -41.01 24.83 47.73
N LEU A 18 -40.74 24.11 46.63
CA LEU A 18 -40.16 22.77 46.70
C LEU A 18 -38.95 22.74 45.76
N GLY A 19 -37.78 22.88 46.36
CA GLY A 19 -36.50 22.65 45.71
C GLY A 19 -36.10 21.18 45.76
N CYS A 20 -35.24 20.82 44.81
CA CYS A 20 -34.42 19.62 44.72
C CYS A 20 -35.12 18.29 44.41
N LEU A 21 -35.04 17.87 43.14
CA LEU A 21 -34.35 16.65 42.69
C LEU A 21 -34.65 16.42 41.20
N LEU A 22 -33.95 17.14 40.33
CA LEU A 22 -33.73 16.69 38.95
C LEU A 22 -32.29 16.20 38.88
N LEU A 23 -32.14 14.89 39.08
CA LEU A 23 -30.98 14.14 38.61
C LEU A 23 -30.99 14.24 37.08
N SER A 24 -30.27 15.22 36.54
CA SER A 24 -29.83 15.18 35.16
C SER A 24 -28.84 14.02 35.03
N TYR A 25 -29.37 12.88 34.59
CA TYR A 25 -28.59 11.88 33.86
C TYR A 25 -28.04 12.59 32.63
N VAL A 26 -26.85 13.16 32.77
CA VAL A 26 -26.01 13.49 31.63
C VAL A 26 -25.52 12.13 31.13
N TYR A 27 -26.16 11.63 30.08
CA TYR A 27 -25.47 10.71 29.18
C TYR A 27 -24.25 11.48 28.69
N ALA A 28 -23.08 11.16 29.25
CA ALA A 28 -21.82 11.47 28.62
C ALA A 28 -21.88 10.74 27.28
N GLN A 29 -22.13 11.52 26.23
CA GLN A 29 -21.80 11.12 24.88
C GLN A 29 -20.29 10.91 24.93
N GLU A 30 -19.84 9.65 24.92
CA GLU A 30 -18.46 9.31 24.59
C GLU A 30 -18.26 9.79 23.16
N ASP A 31 -17.88 11.06 23.02
CA ASP A 31 -17.18 11.49 21.83
C ASP A 31 -15.96 10.56 21.75
N ASN A 32 -15.90 9.80 20.65
CA ASN A 32 -14.89 8.80 20.37
C ASN A 32 -13.54 9.52 20.17
N GLU A 33 -12.96 10.02 21.27
CA GLU A 33 -11.70 10.74 21.28
C GLU A 33 -10.58 9.74 20.96
N GLU A 34 -9.78 10.08 19.95
CA GLU A 34 -8.60 9.33 19.57
C GLU A 34 -7.70 9.09 20.80
N TYR A 35 -7.32 7.84 21.02
CA TYR A 35 -6.43 7.48 22.14
C TYR A 35 -5.07 8.16 21.98
N LYS A 36 -4.74 9.03 22.94
CA LYS A 36 -3.56 9.93 22.93
C LYS A 36 -2.40 9.45 23.81
N GLY A 37 -2.51 8.26 24.38
CA GLY A 37 -1.58 7.73 25.39
C GLY A 37 -2.11 7.97 26.80
N LYS A 38 -1.20 8.06 27.78
CA LYS A 38 -1.57 8.17 29.20
C LYS A 38 -1.62 9.63 29.65
N TYR A 39 -2.76 10.07 30.16
CA TYR A 39 -2.94 11.45 30.63
C TYR A 39 -2.03 11.74 31.82
N LEU A 40 -1.27 12.84 31.75
CA LEU A 40 -0.43 13.33 32.84
C LEU A 40 -1.14 14.43 33.63
N GLY A 41 -1.86 15.31 32.94
CA GLY A 41 -2.61 16.40 33.57
C GLY A 41 -2.70 17.63 32.69
N LYS A 42 -3.50 18.59 33.16
CA LYS A 42 -3.60 19.92 32.58
C LYS A 42 -2.47 20.81 33.08
N LEU A 43 -1.89 21.62 32.21
CA LEU A 43 -0.93 22.64 32.61
C LEU A 43 -1.58 23.63 33.58
N ASN A 44 -0.99 23.80 34.75
CA ASN A 44 -1.37 24.82 35.72
C ASN A 44 -0.98 26.19 35.18
N PRO A 45 -1.92 27.10 34.89
CA PRO A 45 -1.61 28.42 34.35
C PRO A 45 -1.17 29.37 35.48
N TYR A 46 -0.04 30.05 35.31
CA TYR A 46 0.40 31.13 36.21
C TYR A 46 0.52 32.47 35.49
N HIS A 47 1.16 32.48 34.32
CA HIS A 47 1.39 33.68 33.52
C HIS A 47 1.31 33.36 32.02
N HIS A 48 1.28 34.40 31.19
CA HIS A 48 1.43 34.28 29.73
C HIS A 48 0.43 33.36 29.02
N GLN A 49 -0.76 33.18 29.61
CA GLN A 49 -1.86 32.37 29.07
C GLN A 49 -1.47 30.91 28.75
N VAL A 50 -0.46 30.38 29.47
CA VAL A 50 -0.05 28.98 29.31
C VAL A 50 -1.22 28.07 29.68
N SER A 51 -1.67 27.27 28.74
CA SER A 51 -2.71 26.26 28.98
C SER A 51 -2.57 25.13 27.97
N GLY A 52 -3.21 24.00 28.26
CA GLY A 52 -3.15 22.80 27.44
C GLY A 52 -3.13 21.55 28.31
N ASP A 53 -3.38 20.41 27.68
CA ASP A 53 -3.35 19.10 28.30
C ASP A 53 -2.06 18.37 27.90
N VAL A 54 -1.49 17.62 28.84
CA VAL A 54 -0.25 16.88 28.63
C VAL A 54 -0.51 15.38 28.78
N TRP A 55 -0.04 14.63 27.81
CA TRP A 55 -0.12 13.19 27.73
C TRP A 55 1.28 12.60 27.55
N ALA A 56 1.50 11.38 28.03
CA ALA A 56 2.66 10.59 27.66
C ALA A 56 2.28 9.65 26.51
N VAL A 57 2.97 9.78 25.38
CA VAL A 57 2.81 8.92 24.20
C VAL A 57 3.59 7.63 24.39
N ASP A 58 4.83 7.75 24.86
CA ASP A 58 5.71 6.64 25.20
C ASP A 58 6.64 7.05 26.35
N GLN A 59 7.69 6.27 26.63
CA GLN A 59 8.62 6.56 27.73
C GLN A 59 9.50 7.83 27.52
N TYR A 60 9.50 8.43 26.33
CA TYR A 60 10.34 9.57 25.96
C TYR A 60 9.56 10.79 25.47
N THR A 61 8.31 10.60 25.05
CA THR A 61 7.56 11.58 24.26
C THR A 61 6.32 12.05 24.99
N LEU A 62 6.22 13.37 25.16
CA LEU A 62 5.03 14.06 25.64
C LEU A 62 4.20 14.53 24.44
N LEU A 63 2.89 14.46 24.54
CA LEU A 63 1.94 15.09 23.62
C LEU A 63 1.25 16.23 24.37
N LEU A 64 1.34 17.43 23.82
CA LEU A 64 0.59 18.58 24.27
C LEU A 64 -0.60 18.77 23.34
N THR A 65 -1.80 18.95 23.90
CA THR A 65 -3.02 19.23 23.15
C THR A 65 -3.68 20.52 23.61
N SER A 66 -4.28 21.26 22.67
CA SER A 66 -4.87 22.57 22.88
C SER A 66 -3.92 23.55 23.57
N PHE A 67 -2.62 23.48 23.22
CA PHE A 67 -1.59 24.28 23.87
C PHE A 67 -1.66 25.75 23.43
N ASN A 68 -1.61 26.65 24.41
CA ASN A 68 -1.59 28.09 24.20
C ASN A 68 -0.45 28.71 25.02
N TYR A 69 0.21 29.72 24.46
CA TYR A 69 1.20 30.57 25.13
C TYR A 69 1.27 31.90 24.36
N ASP A 70 1.22 33.04 25.06
CA ASP A 70 1.08 34.35 24.43
C ASP A 70 2.33 34.87 23.69
N GLY A 71 3.50 34.25 23.92
CA GLY A 71 4.76 34.62 23.27
C GLY A 71 5.49 35.84 23.87
N ASN A 72 5.01 36.38 25.00
CA ASN A 72 5.55 37.64 25.57
C ASN A 72 6.67 37.45 26.60
N GLY A 73 7.07 36.21 26.89
CA GLY A 73 8.23 35.93 27.74
C GLY A 73 9.54 36.24 27.04
N ALA A 74 10.57 36.58 27.81
CA ALA A 74 11.81 37.12 27.27
C ALA A 74 12.85 36.03 26.95
N ASP A 75 12.87 34.94 27.73
CA ASP A 75 13.78 33.81 27.58
C ASP A 75 13.08 32.50 27.98
N THR A 76 11.94 32.24 27.34
CA THR A 76 11.02 31.14 27.66
C THR A 76 11.34 29.87 26.88
N PHE A 77 11.36 28.73 27.57
CA PHE A 77 11.60 27.40 26.99
C PHE A 77 10.58 26.38 27.50
N PHE A 78 10.43 25.28 26.75
CA PHE A 78 9.96 24.03 27.34
C PHE A 78 11.06 23.50 28.26
N TRP A 79 10.69 23.16 29.49
CA TRP A 79 11.63 22.92 30.57
C TRP A 79 11.18 21.73 31.40
N ALA A 80 12.11 20.89 31.84
CA ALA A 80 11.80 19.75 32.67
C ALA A 80 12.87 19.51 33.73
N GLY A 81 12.53 18.82 34.82
CA GLY A 81 13.51 18.53 35.86
C GLY A 81 13.08 17.48 36.88
N ALA A 82 14.07 16.92 37.57
CA ALA A 82 13.89 15.87 38.58
C ALA A 82 13.70 16.41 40.02
N SER A 83 13.79 17.73 40.20
CA SER A 83 13.62 18.38 41.51
C SER A 83 12.15 18.41 41.93
N ASN A 84 11.86 18.64 43.22
CA ASN A 84 10.48 18.60 43.72
C ASN A 84 9.60 19.76 43.23
N ARG A 85 10.18 20.83 42.66
CA ARG A 85 9.44 21.98 42.11
C ARG A 85 10.17 22.53 40.87
N PRO A 86 9.44 23.08 39.89
CA PRO A 86 10.02 23.86 38.79
C PRO A 86 11.01 24.90 39.27
N GLY A 87 12.17 24.97 38.60
CA GLY A 87 13.26 25.87 38.96
C GLY A 87 14.46 25.81 38.00
N PRO A 88 15.50 26.60 38.27
CA PRO A 88 16.64 26.78 37.34
C PRO A 88 17.48 25.50 37.14
N GLN A 89 17.38 24.52 38.04
CA GLN A 89 18.05 23.22 37.96
C GLN A 89 17.46 22.23 36.94
N GLY A 90 16.50 22.66 36.10
CA GLY A 90 15.96 21.84 35.01
C GLY A 90 16.84 21.83 33.76
N PHE A 91 16.29 21.33 32.66
CA PHE A 91 16.91 21.31 31.35
C PHE A 91 15.90 21.66 30.26
N ILE A 92 16.40 22.17 29.12
CA ILE A 92 15.57 22.51 27.94
C ILE A 92 15.05 21.22 27.31
N VAL A 93 13.74 21.16 27.06
CA VAL A 93 13.14 20.18 26.16
C VAL A 93 13.06 20.83 24.77
N PRO A 94 13.63 20.23 23.72
CA PRO A 94 13.51 20.76 22.37
C PRO A 94 12.05 20.87 21.92
N ASP A 95 11.75 21.87 21.08
CA ASP A 95 10.43 22.08 20.47
C ASP A 95 10.03 20.97 19.48
N GLU A 96 8.85 21.09 18.85
CA GLU A 96 8.33 20.10 17.90
C GLU A 96 9.20 19.91 16.64
N TRP A 97 10.19 20.79 16.41
CA TRP A 97 11.16 20.70 15.34
C TRP A 97 12.56 20.30 15.83
N GLY A 98 12.69 19.94 17.11
CA GLY A 98 13.95 19.56 17.73
C GLY A 98 14.90 20.74 17.98
N LYS A 99 14.39 21.98 18.03
CA LYS A 99 15.20 23.18 18.30
C LYS A 99 15.07 23.59 19.76
N THR A 100 16.10 24.25 20.27
CA THR A 100 16.18 24.75 21.65
C THR A 100 16.18 26.28 21.66
N ASN A 101 15.35 26.89 20.82
CA ASN A 101 15.21 28.35 20.73
C ASN A 101 14.18 28.86 21.75
N ILE A 102 14.19 30.17 21.99
CA ILE A 102 13.14 30.84 22.75
C ILE A 102 11.79 30.54 22.09
N LEU A 103 10.79 30.19 22.90
CA LEU A 103 9.46 29.84 22.40
C LEU A 103 8.75 31.04 21.79
N ASP A 104 8.26 30.83 20.57
CA ASP A 104 7.31 31.72 19.92
C ASP A 104 5.89 31.57 20.51
N ARG A 105 4.96 32.38 20.02
CA ARG A 105 3.54 32.29 20.40
C ARG A 105 2.91 30.98 19.91
N TYR A 106 2.19 30.29 20.79
CA TYR A 106 1.36 29.12 20.46
C TYR A 106 -0.12 29.46 20.60
N PHE A 107 -0.94 29.00 19.65
CA PHE A 107 -2.39 29.18 19.67
C PHE A 107 -3.10 27.88 19.30
N ASN A 108 -3.74 27.27 20.31
CA ASN A 108 -4.48 26.01 20.22
C ASN A 108 -3.78 24.95 19.35
N ARG A 109 -2.52 24.65 19.69
CA ARG A 109 -1.66 23.73 18.95
C ARG A 109 -1.59 22.36 19.63
N ASP A 110 -1.54 21.32 18.80
CA ASP A 110 -1.28 19.95 19.21
C ASP A 110 0.07 19.52 18.62
N PHE A 111 1.00 19.06 19.45
CA PHE A 111 2.34 18.64 19.04
C PHE A 111 3.01 17.74 20.06
N THR A 112 4.02 16.99 19.62
CA THR A 112 4.82 16.14 20.49
C THR A 112 6.17 16.78 20.82
N LEU A 113 6.65 16.51 22.03
CA LEU A 113 7.98 16.88 22.50
C LEU A 113 8.71 15.62 22.95
N THR A 114 9.91 15.38 22.43
CA THR A 114 10.75 14.26 22.85
C THR A 114 11.81 14.76 23.83
N LEU A 115 11.92 14.09 24.97
CA LEU A 115 12.94 14.41 25.96
C LEU A 115 14.36 14.20 25.38
N PRO A 116 15.29 15.14 25.61
CA PRO A 116 16.64 15.07 25.07
C PRO A 116 17.49 13.99 25.76
N ASP A 117 18.63 13.66 25.16
CA ASP A 117 19.65 12.77 25.73
C ASP A 117 19.13 11.39 26.18
N ASN A 118 18.08 10.87 25.54
CA ASN A 118 17.38 9.63 25.91
C ASN A 118 16.86 9.62 27.37
N LYS A 119 16.60 10.79 27.96
CA LYS A 119 15.94 10.90 29.27
C LYS A 119 14.51 10.38 29.18
N LYS A 120 14.07 9.65 30.19
CA LYS A 120 12.70 9.13 30.27
C LYS A 120 11.78 10.11 30.98
N ILE A 121 10.48 9.99 30.71
CA ILE A 121 9.45 10.72 31.46
C ILE A 121 9.52 10.37 32.96
N THR A 122 9.90 9.13 33.29
CA THR A 122 10.12 8.71 34.69
C THR A 122 11.35 9.35 35.35
N ASP A 123 12.24 10.00 34.58
CA ASP A 123 13.41 10.71 35.11
C ASP A 123 13.09 12.15 35.53
N ILE A 124 11.89 12.66 35.19
CA ILE A 124 11.44 14.02 35.52
C ILE A 124 10.26 13.98 36.50
N LYS A 125 10.22 14.95 37.40
CA LYS A 125 9.11 15.15 38.36
C LYS A 125 8.09 16.17 37.86
N TRP A 126 8.48 17.03 36.93
CA TRP A 126 7.63 18.05 36.36
C TRP A 126 8.10 18.43 34.96
N PHE A 127 7.15 18.91 34.16
CA PHE A 127 7.34 19.57 32.89
C PHE A 127 6.70 20.97 32.97
N ALA A 128 7.35 21.98 32.40
CA ALA A 128 6.96 23.36 32.54
C ALA A 128 7.27 24.20 31.29
N VAL A 129 6.52 25.29 31.15
CA VAL A 129 6.92 26.46 30.36
C VAL A 129 7.61 27.41 31.33
N TYR A 130 8.91 27.64 31.14
CA TYR A 130 9.76 28.31 32.12
C TYR A 130 10.58 29.42 31.46
N ASP A 131 10.61 30.59 32.09
CA ASP A 131 11.41 31.73 31.64
C ASP A 131 12.70 31.85 32.47
N LEU A 132 13.84 31.66 31.82
CA LEU A 132 15.15 31.62 32.47
C LEU A 132 15.60 32.99 32.98
N GLN A 133 15.20 34.07 32.31
CA GLN A 133 15.58 35.44 32.67
C GLN A 133 14.94 35.88 34.00
N SER A 134 13.64 35.63 34.15
CA SER A 134 12.88 35.97 35.35
C SER A 134 12.84 34.86 36.39
N GLN A 135 13.35 33.67 36.04
CA GLN A 135 13.32 32.45 36.86
C GLN A 135 11.90 32.03 37.29
N ASN A 136 10.90 32.33 36.46
CA ASN A 136 9.49 32.07 36.75
C ASN A 136 8.92 30.95 35.89
N THR A 137 8.05 30.16 36.51
CA THR A 137 7.23 29.16 35.84
C THR A 137 5.96 29.82 35.31
N PHE A 138 5.72 29.74 34.00
CA PHE A 138 4.51 30.27 33.38
C PHE A 138 3.36 29.26 33.38
N GLY A 139 3.70 27.98 33.30
CA GLY A 139 2.81 26.88 33.67
C GLY A 139 3.55 25.56 33.82
N ASP A 140 3.00 24.64 34.61
CA ASP A 140 3.61 23.33 34.86
C ASP A 140 2.60 22.19 34.96
N VAL A 141 3.11 20.98 34.84
CA VAL A 141 2.44 19.73 35.20
C VAL A 141 3.43 18.84 35.94
N TYR A 142 2.96 18.18 36.99
CA TYR A 142 3.76 17.23 37.76
C TYR A 142 3.56 15.81 37.24
N ILE A 143 4.64 15.04 37.17
CA ILE A 143 4.62 13.63 36.83
C ILE A 143 4.38 12.82 38.11
N PRO A 144 3.39 11.90 38.15
CA PRO A 144 3.17 11.05 39.32
C PRO A 144 4.42 10.22 39.67
N GLU A 145 4.69 10.01 40.97
CA GLU A 145 5.89 9.26 41.40
C GLU A 145 5.88 7.79 40.93
N GLU A 146 4.70 7.17 40.81
CA GLU A 146 4.51 5.80 40.30
C GLU A 146 4.00 5.79 38.85
N PHE A 147 4.52 6.70 38.02
CA PHE A 147 4.11 6.79 36.63
C PHE A 147 4.69 5.66 35.76
N ASP A 148 3.83 4.81 35.23
CA ASP A 148 4.16 3.82 34.21
C ASP A 148 3.86 4.37 32.80
N PRO A 149 4.87 4.72 31.97
CA PRO A 149 4.64 5.24 30.63
C PRO A 149 4.14 4.16 29.67
N PRO A 150 3.35 4.50 28.64
CA PRO A 150 2.93 3.54 27.64
C PRO A 150 4.12 2.88 26.92
N ALA A 151 4.08 1.56 26.77
CA ALA A 151 5.12 0.79 26.10
C ALA A 151 4.56 -0.48 25.45
N PRO A 152 5.20 -1.03 24.40
CA PRO A 152 4.77 -2.30 23.81
C PRO A 152 4.66 -3.42 24.86
N GLN A 153 3.53 -4.11 24.88
CA GLN A 153 3.24 -5.13 25.90
C GLN A 153 3.24 -6.54 25.30
N LYS A 154 3.88 -7.48 26.00
CA LYS A 154 3.85 -8.89 25.64
C LYS A 154 2.72 -9.59 26.37
N ILE A 155 1.88 -10.29 25.62
CA ILE A 155 0.81 -11.14 26.14
C ILE A 155 1.12 -12.62 25.83
N SER A 156 0.22 -13.52 26.20
CA SER A 156 0.40 -14.94 25.97
C SER A 156 0.47 -15.28 24.47
N GLN A 157 1.03 -16.44 24.16
CA GLN A 157 1.04 -16.99 22.79
C GLN A 157 -0.36 -17.50 22.39
N LEU A 158 -0.57 -17.73 21.09
CA LEU A 158 -1.79 -18.39 20.61
C LEU A 158 -1.95 -19.79 21.23
N SER A 159 -3.17 -20.11 21.66
CA SER A 159 -3.52 -21.47 22.03
C SER A 159 -3.42 -22.41 20.81
N LYS A 160 -2.85 -23.60 21.00
CA LYS A 160 -2.71 -24.61 19.96
C LYS A 160 -3.92 -25.55 20.00
N ARG A 161 -4.90 -25.37 19.11
CA ARG A 161 -6.11 -26.22 19.08
C ARG A 161 -6.12 -27.16 17.88
N SER A 162 -6.04 -26.63 16.67
CA SER A 162 -6.08 -27.41 15.43
C SER A 162 -5.31 -26.71 14.30
N HIS A 163 -5.20 -27.36 13.14
CA HIS A 163 -4.56 -26.82 11.92
C HIS A 163 -3.14 -26.28 12.11
N ASN A 164 -2.41 -26.89 13.06
CA ASN A 164 -1.06 -26.54 13.44
C ASN A 164 -0.86 -25.06 13.82
N VAL A 165 -1.92 -24.38 14.28
CA VAL A 165 -1.84 -22.98 14.72
C VAL A 165 -0.92 -22.88 15.93
N SER A 166 0.13 -22.07 15.80
CA SER A 166 1.02 -21.71 16.90
C SER A 166 1.74 -20.40 16.64
N SER A 167 2.25 -19.79 17.70
CA SER A 167 3.05 -18.57 17.65
C SER A 167 4.01 -18.52 18.85
N GLY A 168 4.95 -17.58 18.82
CA GLY A 168 5.57 -17.06 20.04
C GLY A 168 4.62 -16.15 20.84
N PRO A 169 5.08 -15.57 21.96
CA PRO A 169 4.30 -14.57 22.72
C PRO A 169 3.90 -13.40 21.84
N ILE A 170 2.61 -13.06 21.85
CA ILE A 170 2.07 -11.95 21.06
C ILE A 170 2.54 -10.63 21.67
N VAL A 171 2.86 -9.64 20.82
CA VAL A 171 3.30 -8.32 21.27
C VAL A 171 2.31 -7.28 20.75
N ILE A 172 1.62 -6.59 21.66
CA ILE A 172 0.82 -5.42 21.34
C ILE A 172 1.77 -4.24 21.24
N LEU A 173 1.98 -3.72 20.02
CA LEU A 173 2.96 -2.66 19.78
C LEU A 173 2.42 -1.27 20.12
N ASP A 174 1.18 -1.02 19.71
CA ASP A 174 0.44 0.22 19.93
C ASP A 174 -1.06 -0.07 19.96
N SER A 175 -1.89 0.98 20.07
CA SER A 175 -3.35 0.84 20.17
C SER A 175 -4.03 0.17 18.97
N LYS A 176 -3.36 0.01 17.81
CA LYS A 176 -3.92 -0.63 16.59
C LYS A 176 -3.07 -1.78 16.03
N THR A 177 -1.82 -1.95 16.47
CA THR A 177 -0.87 -2.87 15.85
C THR A 177 -0.52 -4.04 16.76
N ILE A 178 -0.71 -5.26 16.25
CA ILE A 178 -0.42 -6.53 16.95
C ILE A 178 0.66 -7.30 16.18
N SER A 179 1.74 -7.69 16.87
CA SER A 179 2.78 -8.57 16.35
C SER A 179 2.55 -10.01 16.80
N ILE A 180 2.58 -10.94 15.85
CA ILE A 180 2.50 -12.39 16.04
C ILE A 180 3.82 -13.01 15.59
N PRO A 181 4.82 -13.16 16.48
CA PRO A 181 6.09 -13.76 16.13
C PRO A 181 5.96 -15.26 15.86
N GLN A 182 6.79 -15.78 14.96
CA GLN A 182 6.94 -17.23 14.72
C GLN A 182 5.61 -17.94 14.43
N PHE A 183 4.75 -17.30 13.65
CA PHE A 183 3.41 -17.80 13.34
C PHE A 183 3.49 -19.01 12.39
N VAL A 184 2.71 -20.04 12.72
CA VAL A 184 2.56 -21.27 11.92
C VAL A 184 1.08 -21.55 11.75
N TYR A 185 0.66 -21.87 10.52
CA TYR A 185 -0.68 -22.33 10.17
C TYR A 185 -0.59 -23.16 8.88
N ASP A 186 -1.30 -24.29 8.82
CA ASP A 186 -1.18 -25.25 7.71
C ASP A 186 -1.83 -24.81 6.39
N GLY A 187 -2.68 -23.78 6.40
CA GLY A 187 -3.33 -23.26 5.20
C GLY A 187 -4.36 -24.19 4.56
N GLN A 188 -4.82 -25.23 5.25
CA GLN A 188 -5.69 -26.26 4.66
C GLN A 188 -7.16 -25.83 4.54
N SER A 189 -7.61 -24.85 5.32
CA SER A 189 -8.99 -24.38 5.25
C SER A 189 -9.17 -23.17 4.33
N ALA A 190 -10.29 -23.18 3.60
CA ALA A 190 -10.62 -22.20 2.58
C ALA A 190 -11.35 -20.94 3.12
N ASP A 191 -11.73 -20.90 4.39
CA ASP A 191 -12.52 -19.80 4.97
C ASP A 191 -12.03 -19.38 6.36
N THR A 192 -10.70 -19.32 6.51
CA THR A 192 -10.02 -19.01 7.78
C THR A 192 -9.37 -17.63 7.73
N TYR A 193 -9.57 -16.84 8.78
CA TYR A 193 -9.13 -15.45 8.86
C TYR A 193 -8.49 -15.13 10.21
N PHE A 194 -7.75 -14.02 10.25
CA PHE A 194 -7.54 -13.33 11.52
C PHE A 194 -8.85 -12.67 11.94
N TRP A 195 -9.26 -12.92 13.17
CA TRP A 195 -10.59 -12.62 13.66
C TRP A 195 -10.51 -12.09 15.08
N VAL A 196 -11.18 -10.98 15.35
CA VAL A 196 -11.19 -10.34 16.67
C VAL A 196 -12.62 -10.12 17.13
N GLY A 197 -12.84 -9.99 18.43
CA GLY A 197 -14.18 -9.65 18.91
C GLY A 197 -14.28 -9.55 20.41
N LEU A 198 -15.51 -9.36 20.86
CA LEU A 198 -15.87 -9.21 22.26
C LEU A 198 -16.33 -10.55 22.87
N GLY A 199 -16.31 -10.60 24.19
CA GLY A 199 -16.72 -11.72 25.01
C GLY A 199 -15.56 -12.64 25.44
N PRO A 200 -15.85 -13.62 26.29
CA PRO A 200 -14.81 -14.43 26.94
C PRO A 200 -14.14 -15.46 26.02
N GLN A 201 -14.69 -15.72 24.82
CA GLN A 201 -14.20 -16.73 23.88
C GLN A 201 -14.50 -16.32 22.42
N PRO A 202 -13.66 -16.75 21.46
CA PRO A 202 -13.90 -16.53 20.03
C PRO A 202 -15.25 -17.06 19.54
N SER A 203 -15.93 -16.26 18.71
CA SER A 203 -17.24 -16.59 18.15
C SER A 203 -17.42 -16.04 16.73
N SER A 204 -18.48 -16.51 16.05
CA SER A 204 -18.82 -16.06 14.70
C SER A 204 -19.27 -14.60 14.61
N LYS A 205 -19.47 -13.92 15.75
CA LYS A 205 -19.86 -12.50 15.81
C LYS A 205 -18.67 -11.53 15.78
N GLY A 206 -17.44 -12.05 15.74
CA GLY A 206 -16.26 -11.20 15.61
C GLY A 206 -16.15 -10.49 14.25
N HIS A 207 -15.06 -9.78 14.08
CA HIS A 207 -14.73 -8.98 12.90
C HIS A 207 -13.48 -9.51 12.22
N LYS A 208 -13.49 -9.47 10.89
CA LYS A 208 -12.35 -9.84 10.06
C LYS A 208 -11.24 -8.79 10.18
N VAL A 209 -10.01 -9.24 10.42
CA VAL A 209 -8.82 -8.39 10.37
C VAL A 209 -8.06 -8.70 9.07
N PRO A 210 -7.70 -7.68 8.27
CA PRO A 210 -6.86 -7.89 7.09
C PRO A 210 -5.53 -8.58 7.45
N ASP A 211 -5.00 -9.41 6.54
CA ASP A 211 -3.68 -10.01 6.73
C ASP A 211 -2.53 -8.97 6.67
N GLU A 212 -1.28 -9.41 6.88
CA GLU A 212 -0.11 -8.53 6.90
C GLU A 212 0.10 -7.75 5.59
N TYR A 213 -0.43 -8.24 4.47
CA TYR A 213 -0.41 -7.58 3.17
C TYR A 213 -1.67 -6.76 2.92
N GLY A 214 -2.73 -6.96 3.71
CA GLY A 214 -3.99 -6.25 3.66
C GLY A 214 -5.11 -7.01 2.94
N TYR A 215 -4.94 -8.29 2.66
CA TYR A 215 -5.97 -9.10 2.02
C TYR A 215 -7.10 -9.45 2.99
N MET A 216 -8.31 -9.51 2.44
CA MET A 216 -9.52 -9.99 3.11
C MET A 216 -9.84 -11.45 2.77
N ASP A 217 -9.05 -12.06 1.86
CA ASP A 217 -9.11 -13.46 1.46
C ASP A 217 -8.71 -14.41 2.61
N SER A 218 -9.00 -15.71 2.43
CA SER A 218 -8.58 -16.73 3.39
C SER A 218 -7.05 -16.72 3.59
N LEU A 219 -6.64 -17.04 4.82
CA LEU A 219 -5.25 -17.13 5.22
C LEU A 219 -4.52 -18.21 4.41
N ARG A 220 -3.34 -17.82 3.91
CA ARG A 220 -2.38 -18.76 3.30
C ARG A 220 -1.74 -19.65 4.36
N MET A 221 -0.92 -20.61 3.92
CA MET A 221 0.00 -21.31 4.80
C MET A 221 1.08 -20.34 5.34
N TYR A 222 1.39 -20.47 6.63
CA TYR A 222 2.46 -19.75 7.32
C TYR A 222 3.44 -20.74 7.94
N ASN A 223 4.74 -20.48 7.80
CA ASN A 223 5.78 -21.35 8.34
C ASN A 223 6.89 -20.54 9.03
N ASP A 224 6.73 -20.36 10.35
CA ASP A 224 7.66 -19.64 11.24
C ASP A 224 7.90 -18.20 10.73
N GLU A 225 6.80 -17.49 10.51
CA GLU A 225 6.81 -16.13 9.98
C GLU A 225 6.34 -15.12 11.01
N ASP A 226 6.98 -13.96 11.09
CA ASP A 226 6.52 -12.86 11.94
C ASP A 226 5.43 -12.07 11.22
N VAL A 227 4.22 -12.10 11.76
CA VAL A 227 3.04 -11.45 11.17
C VAL A 227 2.74 -10.17 11.95
N MET A 228 2.53 -9.07 11.22
CA MET A 228 2.14 -7.78 11.77
C MET A 228 0.72 -7.46 11.32
N LEU A 229 -0.21 -7.44 12.27
CA LEU A 229 -1.61 -7.14 12.02
C LEU A 229 -1.94 -5.73 12.46
N GLN A 230 -2.77 -5.09 11.65
CA GLN A 230 -3.33 -3.79 11.93
C GLN A 230 -4.85 -3.94 12.07
N LEU A 231 -5.39 -3.48 13.19
CA LEU A 231 -6.83 -3.50 13.42
C LEU A 231 -7.57 -2.59 12.42
N PRO A 232 -8.73 -3.03 11.90
CA PRO A 232 -9.43 -2.35 10.81
C PRO A 232 -10.10 -1.04 11.27
N GLY A 233 -10.14 -0.05 10.38
CA GLY A 233 -10.85 1.20 10.62
C GLY A 233 -10.41 1.93 11.89
N ASP A 234 -11.38 2.36 12.71
CA ASP A 234 -11.16 3.02 14.00
C ASP A 234 -10.96 2.06 15.18
N MET A 235 -11.22 0.76 15.02
CA MET A 235 -11.00 -0.27 16.05
C MET A 235 -9.59 -0.26 16.64
N THR A 236 -9.52 -0.33 17.96
CA THR A 236 -8.29 -0.41 18.75
C THR A 236 -8.23 -1.71 19.55
N VAL A 237 -7.08 -1.99 20.17
CA VAL A 237 -6.90 -3.14 21.07
C VAL A 237 -7.77 -3.04 22.33
N PHE A 238 -8.31 -1.87 22.63
CA PHE A 238 -9.22 -1.63 23.75
C PHE A 238 -10.67 -2.02 23.42
N ASP A 239 -10.98 -2.22 22.14
CA ASP A 239 -12.31 -2.57 21.65
C ASP A 239 -12.50 -4.09 21.44
N VAL A 240 -11.51 -4.90 21.83
CA VAL A 240 -11.47 -6.34 21.54
C VAL A 240 -10.94 -7.15 22.73
N ASP A 241 -11.60 -8.27 23.01
CA ASP A 241 -11.25 -9.15 24.14
C ASP A 241 -10.37 -10.33 23.72
N TRP A 242 -10.32 -10.64 22.42
CA TRP A 242 -9.55 -11.77 21.90
C TRP A 242 -9.16 -11.59 20.43
N LEU A 243 -8.06 -12.26 20.07
CA LEU A 243 -7.61 -12.47 18.70
C LEU A 243 -7.58 -13.99 18.42
N SER A 244 -8.10 -14.39 17.25
CA SER A 244 -8.25 -15.78 16.86
C SER A 244 -7.86 -15.99 15.40
N VAL A 245 -7.28 -17.16 15.12
CA VAL A 245 -7.34 -17.80 13.79
C VAL A 245 -8.65 -18.56 13.75
N PHE A 246 -9.61 -18.06 12.97
CA PHE A 246 -11.00 -18.52 13.03
C PHE A 246 -11.50 -18.92 11.65
N ASP A 247 -12.13 -20.10 11.58
CA ASP A 247 -12.85 -20.56 10.40
C ASP A 247 -14.32 -20.16 10.47
N VAL A 248 -14.74 -19.31 9.54
CA VAL A 248 -16.08 -18.71 9.55
C VAL A 248 -17.13 -19.73 9.13
N LYS A 249 -16.84 -20.54 8.10
CA LYS A 249 -17.72 -21.58 7.60
C LYS A 249 -18.05 -22.65 8.64
N THR A 250 -17.04 -23.20 9.32
CA THR A 250 -17.21 -24.24 10.35
C THR A 250 -17.39 -23.65 11.75
N LYS A 251 -17.35 -22.33 11.90
CA LYS A 251 -17.47 -21.60 13.18
C LYS A 251 -16.48 -22.11 14.22
N SER A 252 -15.26 -22.39 13.80
CA SER A 252 -14.26 -23.10 14.61
C SER A 252 -13.05 -22.22 14.91
N ASN A 253 -12.62 -22.20 16.17
CA ASN A 253 -11.40 -21.55 16.62
C ASN A 253 -10.21 -22.52 16.51
N TYR A 254 -9.24 -22.22 15.64
CA TYR A 254 -8.04 -23.04 15.45
C TYR A 254 -6.91 -22.68 16.42
N GLY A 255 -6.91 -21.44 16.91
CA GLY A 255 -6.04 -20.95 17.96
C GLY A 255 -6.33 -19.49 18.27
N SER A 256 -6.30 -19.15 19.55
CA SER A 256 -6.64 -17.81 20.02
C SER A 256 -5.85 -17.38 21.24
N VAL A 257 -5.84 -16.07 21.46
CA VAL A 257 -5.27 -15.39 22.64
C VAL A 257 -6.31 -14.41 23.19
N ILE A 258 -6.35 -14.25 24.50
CA ILE A 258 -7.15 -13.22 25.17
C ILE A 258 -6.32 -11.94 25.24
N ILE A 259 -6.92 -10.83 24.83
CA ILE A 259 -6.34 -9.49 24.96
C ILE A 259 -6.76 -8.99 26.35
N PRO A 260 -5.81 -8.73 27.27
CA PRO A 260 -6.15 -8.33 28.63
C PRO A 260 -6.68 -6.90 28.66
N ASP A 261 -7.59 -6.63 29.60
CA ASP A 261 -8.05 -5.26 29.87
C ASP A 261 -6.91 -4.40 30.45
N GLY A 262 -6.99 -3.09 30.24
CA GLY A 262 -6.08 -2.13 30.88
C GLY A 262 -4.65 -2.12 30.34
N LEU A 263 -4.46 -2.54 29.08
CA LEU A 263 -3.17 -2.40 28.38
C LEU A 263 -2.69 -0.94 28.42
N ASN A 264 -1.44 -0.74 28.81
CA ASN A 264 -0.76 0.56 28.78
C ASN A 264 0.23 0.57 27.61
N VAL A 265 -0.31 0.70 26.40
CA VAL A 265 0.43 0.66 25.13
C VAL A 265 0.45 2.04 24.47
N PRO A 266 1.46 2.38 23.65
CA PRO A 266 1.52 3.66 22.96
C PRO A 266 0.30 3.90 22.06
N PRO A 267 -0.09 5.16 21.82
CA PRO A 267 -1.07 5.48 20.81
C PRO A 267 -0.52 5.20 19.41
N SER A 268 -1.39 4.76 18.51
CA SER A 268 -1.00 4.45 17.14
C SER A 268 -0.75 5.73 16.33
N LEU A 269 0.28 5.71 15.48
CA LEU A 269 0.57 6.78 14.50
C LEU A 269 -0.26 6.64 13.20
N ILE A 270 -1.19 5.69 13.20
CA ILE A 270 -2.04 5.36 12.06
C ILE A 270 -3.24 6.30 12.05
N LYS A 271 -3.32 7.11 11.01
CA LYS A 271 -4.44 8.02 10.81
C LYS A 271 -5.61 7.28 10.16
N VAL A 272 -6.80 7.43 10.71
CA VAL A 272 -8.04 6.87 10.13
C VAL A 272 -8.67 7.90 9.19
N ILE A 273 -8.97 7.47 7.96
CA ILE A 273 -9.64 8.29 6.95
C ILE A 273 -11.09 7.80 6.84
N LYS A 274 -11.99 8.50 7.53
CA LYS A 274 -13.43 8.20 7.55
C LYS A 274 -14.00 8.18 6.15
N GLN A 275 -14.73 7.12 5.80
CA GLN A 275 -15.44 7.00 4.53
C GLN A 275 -16.93 7.21 4.73
N THR A 276 -17.52 8.05 3.88
CA THR A 276 -18.98 8.19 3.82
C THR A 276 -19.51 7.23 2.77
N GLN A 277 -20.44 6.37 3.17
CA GLN A 277 -21.04 5.41 2.27
C GLN A 277 -22.21 6.04 1.53
N SER A 278 -22.17 5.99 0.20
CA SER A 278 -23.24 6.52 -0.65
C SER A 278 -24.18 5.45 -1.22
N LEU A 279 -23.76 4.19 -1.23
CA LEU A 279 -24.52 3.08 -1.84
C LEU A 279 -24.85 2.00 -0.78
N PRO A 280 -25.98 1.28 -0.93
CA PRO A 280 -26.49 0.33 0.06
C PRO A 280 -25.62 -0.91 0.25
N ASN A 281 -24.98 -1.44 -0.80
CA ASN A 281 -24.10 -2.60 -0.69
C ASN A 281 -22.64 -2.15 -0.78
N CYS A 282 -21.79 -2.65 0.13
CA CYS A 282 -20.35 -2.37 0.13
C CYS A 282 -19.55 -3.57 0.61
N VAL A 283 -18.56 -3.98 -0.19
CA VAL A 283 -17.63 -5.06 0.13
C VAL A 283 -16.19 -4.59 0.16
N GLN A 284 -15.49 -4.89 1.25
CA GLN A 284 -14.05 -4.70 1.37
C GLN A 284 -13.30 -5.82 0.63
N LEU A 285 -12.66 -5.49 -0.49
CA LEU A 285 -11.89 -6.46 -1.29
C LEU A 285 -10.44 -6.59 -0.79
N HIS A 286 -9.86 -5.48 -0.34
CA HIS A 286 -8.51 -5.38 0.21
C HIS A 286 -8.46 -4.16 1.13
N LYS A 287 -7.56 -4.05 2.11
CA LYS A 287 -7.48 -2.86 3.02
C LYS A 287 -7.37 -1.51 2.29
N ARG A 288 -6.95 -1.53 1.02
CA ARG A 288 -6.81 -0.36 0.12
C ARG A 288 -7.89 -0.29 -0.97
N TYR A 289 -8.86 -1.21 -1.01
CA TYR A 289 -9.84 -1.28 -2.09
C TYR A 289 -11.20 -1.81 -1.66
N GLN A 290 -12.24 -1.07 -2.03
CA GLN A 290 -13.64 -1.37 -1.76
C GLN A 290 -14.44 -1.23 -3.05
N VAL A 291 -15.51 -2.02 -3.13
CA VAL A 291 -16.55 -1.87 -4.15
C VAL A 291 -17.89 -1.69 -3.47
N ALA A 292 -18.65 -0.69 -3.90
CA ALA A 292 -20.01 -0.48 -3.48
C ALA A 292 -20.93 -0.48 -4.70
N TRP A 293 -22.18 -0.94 -4.55
CA TRP A 293 -23.11 -0.99 -5.67
C TRP A 293 -24.58 -0.91 -5.26
N GLU A 294 -25.40 -0.54 -6.23
CA GLU A 294 -26.86 -0.67 -6.19
C GLU A 294 -27.40 -1.07 -7.56
N ILE A 295 -28.54 -1.76 -7.54
CA ILE A 295 -29.30 -2.06 -8.75
C ILE A 295 -30.59 -1.26 -8.71
N PHE A 296 -30.85 -0.50 -9.77
CA PHE A 296 -32.10 0.24 -9.92
C PHE A 296 -32.61 0.11 -11.36
N GLY A 297 -33.78 -0.50 -11.51
CA GLY A 297 -34.37 -0.78 -12.83
C GLY A 297 -33.45 -1.70 -13.66
N PRO A 298 -33.17 -1.38 -14.93
CA PRO A 298 -32.31 -2.18 -15.80
C PRO A 298 -30.81 -1.81 -15.68
N GLN A 299 -30.42 -1.06 -14.65
CA GLN A 299 -29.06 -0.53 -14.50
C GLN A 299 -28.44 -0.94 -13.15
N ILE A 300 -27.12 -1.08 -13.16
CA ILE A 300 -26.29 -1.19 -11.96
C ILE A 300 -25.40 0.05 -11.86
N THR A 301 -25.37 0.66 -10.69
CA THR A 301 -24.44 1.72 -10.32
C THR A 301 -23.36 1.10 -9.45
N ILE A 302 -22.10 1.28 -9.85
CA ILE A 302 -20.92 0.74 -9.16
C ILE A 302 -20.03 1.91 -8.74
N GLN A 303 -19.55 1.88 -7.51
CA GLN A 303 -18.59 2.81 -6.96
C GLN A 303 -17.32 2.06 -6.56
N LEU A 304 -16.19 2.47 -7.14
CA LEU A 304 -14.87 1.97 -6.82
C LEU A 304 -14.19 2.98 -5.90
N ILE A 305 -13.76 2.51 -4.72
CA ILE A 305 -13.10 3.34 -3.73
C ILE A 305 -11.73 2.71 -3.42
N GLY A 306 -10.66 3.42 -3.73
CA GLY A 306 -9.31 2.89 -3.57
C GLY A 306 -8.31 3.92 -3.08
N GLN A 307 -7.51 3.52 -2.10
CA GLN A 307 -6.35 4.27 -1.65
C GLN A 307 -5.19 4.00 -2.62
N VAL A 308 -5.15 4.74 -3.73
CA VAL A 308 -4.24 4.54 -4.86
C VAL A 308 -3.43 5.80 -5.18
N ALA A 309 -2.21 5.62 -5.69
CA ALA A 309 -1.38 6.72 -6.19
C ALA A 309 -1.98 7.34 -7.47
N GLU A 310 -1.46 8.50 -7.87
CA GLU A 310 -1.93 9.22 -9.07
C GLU A 310 -1.69 8.43 -10.36
N ASP A 311 -0.65 7.61 -10.40
CA ASP A 311 -0.33 6.73 -11.54
C ASP A 311 -0.87 5.31 -11.38
N GLU A 312 -1.79 5.07 -10.44
CA GLU A 312 -2.42 3.78 -10.20
C GLU A 312 -3.87 3.75 -10.72
N TYR A 313 -4.26 2.59 -11.26
CA TYR A 313 -5.62 2.28 -11.69
C TYR A 313 -6.29 1.30 -10.71
N MET A 314 -7.63 1.33 -10.73
CA MET A 314 -8.51 0.38 -10.07
C MET A 314 -9.27 -0.39 -11.15
N ALA A 315 -9.33 -1.72 -11.06
CA ALA A 315 -10.11 -2.55 -11.98
C ALA A 315 -11.09 -3.43 -11.21
N PHE A 316 -12.29 -3.56 -11.73
CA PHE A 316 -13.35 -4.40 -11.19
C PHE A 316 -14.27 -4.88 -12.31
N GLY A 317 -14.69 -6.15 -12.25
CA GLY A 317 -15.69 -6.65 -13.18
C GLY A 317 -15.97 -8.14 -13.04
N LEU A 318 -16.74 -8.66 -13.99
CA LEU A 318 -17.23 -10.04 -14.00
C LEU A 318 -16.13 -11.01 -14.45
N SER A 319 -16.04 -12.14 -13.75
CA SER A 319 -15.08 -13.18 -14.04
C SER A 319 -15.27 -13.78 -15.43
N GLY A 320 -14.16 -14.21 -16.04
CA GLY A 320 -14.16 -15.04 -17.24
C GLY A 320 -14.69 -16.46 -17.03
N SER A 321 -15.01 -16.85 -15.81
CA SER A 321 -15.60 -18.14 -15.45
C SER A 321 -16.83 -17.93 -14.55
N GLU A 322 -17.86 -18.75 -14.75
CA GLU A 322 -19.05 -18.75 -13.88
C GLU A 322 -18.84 -19.51 -12.55
N ASP A 323 -17.72 -20.24 -12.41
CA ASP A 323 -17.48 -21.13 -11.27
C ASP A 323 -16.29 -20.69 -10.39
N SER A 324 -15.53 -19.67 -10.81
CA SER A 324 -14.30 -19.21 -10.14
C SER A 324 -13.94 -17.78 -10.57
N SER A 325 -13.14 -17.07 -9.79
CA SER A 325 -12.55 -15.77 -10.19
C SER A 325 -11.41 -15.99 -11.16
N ARG A 326 -11.62 -15.62 -12.44
CA ARG A 326 -10.69 -15.84 -13.53
C ARG A 326 -10.54 -14.61 -14.39
N MET A 327 -9.30 -14.12 -14.50
CA MET A 327 -8.97 -12.93 -15.29
C MET A 327 -9.14 -13.16 -16.81
N GLU A 328 -8.74 -14.31 -17.34
CA GLU A 328 -8.92 -14.61 -18.77
C GLU A 328 -10.40 -14.86 -19.07
N GLY A 329 -10.91 -14.12 -20.06
CA GLY A 329 -12.33 -14.06 -20.45
C GLY A 329 -13.16 -13.06 -19.65
N ALA A 330 -12.55 -12.28 -18.75
CA ALA A 330 -13.26 -11.31 -17.91
C ALA A 330 -13.65 -10.04 -18.68
N ASP A 331 -14.75 -9.43 -18.26
CA ASP A 331 -15.24 -8.11 -18.67
C ASP A 331 -15.07 -7.19 -17.46
N VAL A 332 -14.23 -6.16 -17.59
CA VAL A 332 -13.82 -5.30 -16.48
C VAL A 332 -13.86 -3.83 -16.83
N ALA A 333 -14.30 -3.03 -15.86
CA ALA A 333 -14.08 -1.60 -15.89
C ALA A 333 -12.69 -1.29 -15.32
N VAL A 334 -11.90 -0.50 -16.05
CA VAL A 334 -10.63 0.06 -15.56
C VAL A 334 -10.84 1.55 -15.29
N ALA A 335 -10.66 1.96 -14.04
CA ALA A 335 -10.90 3.31 -13.58
C ALA A 335 -9.64 3.96 -12.99
N TYR A 336 -9.42 5.24 -13.31
CA TYR A 336 -8.30 6.04 -12.80
C TYR A 336 -8.62 7.54 -12.85
N MET A 337 -7.75 8.34 -12.24
CA MET A 337 -7.83 9.81 -12.25
C MET A 337 -6.59 10.38 -12.95
N ASP A 338 -6.79 11.35 -13.84
CA ASP A 338 -5.74 12.21 -14.40
C ASP A 338 -5.91 13.62 -13.83
N ASP A 339 -5.14 13.93 -12.79
CA ASP A 339 -5.26 15.12 -11.93
C ASP A 339 -6.68 15.31 -11.34
N THR A 340 -7.59 15.84 -12.16
CA THR A 340 -8.98 16.19 -11.80
C THR A 340 -10.02 15.42 -12.58
N ARG A 341 -9.64 14.72 -13.66
CA ARG A 341 -10.58 14.01 -14.52
C ARG A 341 -10.58 12.53 -14.18
N GLY A 342 -11.76 11.99 -13.91
CA GLY A 342 -11.95 10.55 -13.81
C GLY A 342 -12.15 9.90 -15.17
N TYR A 343 -11.66 8.67 -15.27
CA TYR A 343 -11.89 7.78 -16.39
C TYR A 343 -12.41 6.46 -15.84
N THR A 344 -13.38 5.87 -16.53
CA THR A 344 -13.80 4.48 -16.36
C THR A 344 -14.09 3.93 -17.74
N THR A 345 -13.26 3.00 -18.19
CA THR A 345 -13.32 2.46 -19.55
C THR A 345 -13.53 0.96 -19.50
N ASP A 346 -14.36 0.44 -20.40
CA ASP A 346 -14.59 -0.99 -20.56
C ASP A 346 -13.42 -1.72 -21.21
N TYR A 347 -13.07 -2.87 -20.64
CA TYR A 347 -12.03 -3.76 -21.13
C TYR A 347 -12.50 -5.21 -21.13
N ASN A 348 -12.24 -5.85 -22.26
CA ASN A 348 -12.36 -7.29 -22.42
C ASN A 348 -10.98 -7.96 -22.36
N ILE A 349 -10.84 -8.95 -21.50
CA ILE A 349 -9.58 -9.64 -21.26
C ILE A 349 -9.55 -10.97 -22.00
N THR A 350 -8.86 -11.03 -23.13
CA THR A 350 -8.74 -12.25 -23.94
C THR A 350 -7.46 -13.06 -23.63
N ALA A 351 -6.46 -12.43 -23.00
CA ALA A 351 -5.21 -13.08 -22.59
C ALA A 351 -4.52 -12.30 -21.46
N LYS A 352 -3.65 -12.98 -20.68
CA LYS A 352 -2.78 -12.36 -19.66
C LYS A 352 -1.58 -11.62 -20.29
N ALA A 353 -1.85 -10.62 -21.10
CA ALA A 353 -0.88 -9.77 -21.77
C ALA A 353 -1.45 -8.34 -21.93
N PRO A 354 -0.61 -7.29 -22.03
CA PRO A 354 -1.06 -5.98 -22.49
C PRO A 354 -1.77 -6.08 -23.85
N CYS A 355 -2.65 -5.12 -24.16
CA CYS A 355 -3.32 -5.12 -25.47
C CYS A 355 -2.29 -5.02 -26.61
N GLY A 356 -2.35 -5.97 -27.55
CA GLY A 356 -1.46 -5.99 -28.71
C GLY A 356 -2.07 -6.75 -29.89
N LYS A 357 -1.54 -6.51 -31.10
CA LYS A 357 -1.98 -7.20 -32.31
C LYS A 357 -1.27 -8.54 -32.45
N VAL A 358 -2.02 -9.62 -32.33
CA VAL A 358 -1.57 -10.98 -32.65
C VAL A 358 -2.08 -11.31 -34.05
N LEU A 359 -1.18 -11.28 -35.03
CA LEU A 359 -1.48 -11.55 -36.44
C LEU A 359 -2.64 -10.70 -37.00
N GLY A 360 -2.71 -9.43 -36.56
CA GLY A 360 -3.71 -8.46 -37.01
C GLY A 360 -5.00 -8.41 -36.18
N GLN A 361 -5.16 -9.28 -35.17
CA GLN A 361 -6.28 -9.24 -34.23
C GLN A 361 -5.79 -8.76 -32.87
N TYR A 362 -6.56 -7.89 -32.20
CA TYR A 362 -6.24 -7.48 -30.84
C TYR A 362 -6.45 -8.64 -29.86
N LYS A 363 -5.48 -8.84 -28.98
CA LYS A 363 -5.52 -9.79 -27.87
C LYS A 363 -4.85 -9.19 -26.64
N GLY A 364 -5.19 -9.70 -25.47
CA GLY A 364 -4.70 -9.20 -24.18
C GLY A 364 -5.82 -8.54 -23.37
N VAL A 365 -5.43 -7.60 -22.51
CA VAL A 365 -6.32 -6.69 -21.78
C VAL A 365 -6.60 -5.49 -22.68
N CYS A 366 -7.69 -5.53 -23.46
CA CYS A 366 -7.97 -4.55 -24.50
C CYS A 366 -9.27 -3.81 -24.21
N ARG A 367 -9.29 -2.51 -24.54
CA ARG A 367 -10.54 -1.73 -24.58
C ARG A 367 -11.51 -2.35 -25.59
N ASP A 368 -12.80 -2.33 -25.29
CA ASP A 368 -13.82 -2.96 -26.12
C ASP A 368 -13.89 -2.37 -27.53
N GLU A 369 -13.67 -1.06 -27.67
CA GLU A 369 -13.59 -0.37 -28.96
C GLU A 369 -12.55 -1.00 -29.92
N LEU A 370 -11.43 -1.51 -29.39
CA LEU A 370 -10.39 -2.15 -30.20
C LEU A 370 -10.81 -3.54 -30.70
N LEU A 371 -11.76 -4.17 -30.02
CA LEU A 371 -12.32 -5.47 -30.36
C LEU A 371 -13.60 -5.35 -31.21
N GLY A 372 -14.03 -4.11 -31.51
CA GLY A 372 -15.25 -3.81 -32.25
C GLY A 372 -16.50 -3.70 -31.38
N GLY A 373 -16.31 -3.65 -30.06
CA GLY A 373 -17.35 -3.40 -29.06
C GLY A 373 -17.56 -1.92 -28.74
N LEU A 374 -18.38 -1.66 -27.73
CA LEU A 374 -18.73 -0.33 -27.22
C LEU A 374 -18.23 -0.16 -25.79
N ASP A 375 -17.85 1.06 -25.41
CA ASP A 375 -17.62 1.36 -23.99
C ASP A 375 -18.97 1.46 -23.27
N SER A 376 -19.35 0.42 -22.54
CA SER A 376 -20.65 0.34 -21.84
C SER A 376 -20.66 1.10 -20.50
N ASN A 377 -19.50 1.56 -20.03
CA ASN A 377 -19.37 2.26 -18.75
C ASN A 377 -19.67 3.75 -18.88
N GLN A 378 -20.69 4.22 -18.16
CA GLN A 378 -21.02 5.64 -18.09
C GLN A 378 -20.54 6.22 -16.75
N LEU A 379 -19.48 7.02 -16.80
CA LEU A 379 -18.98 7.74 -15.63
C LEU A 379 -20.05 8.66 -15.05
N TYR A 380 -20.24 8.61 -13.73
CA TYR A 380 -21.19 9.43 -13.00
C TYR A 380 -20.47 10.51 -12.16
N THR A 381 -19.56 10.09 -11.27
CA THR A 381 -18.74 10.99 -10.46
C THR A 381 -17.32 10.46 -10.33
N ALA A 382 -16.36 11.36 -10.16
CA ALA A 382 -14.97 11.01 -9.89
C ALA A 382 -14.34 12.07 -9.00
N VAL A 383 -13.86 11.66 -7.83
CA VAL A 383 -13.30 12.55 -6.81
C VAL A 383 -12.03 11.92 -6.25
N ARG A 384 -11.02 12.75 -6.00
CA ARG A 384 -9.80 12.37 -5.29
C ARG A 384 -9.65 13.23 -4.04
N GLU A 385 -9.70 12.59 -2.87
CA GLU A 385 -9.59 13.25 -1.56
C GLU A 385 -8.74 12.41 -0.62
N ASN A 386 -7.82 13.03 0.13
CA ASN A 386 -6.96 12.36 1.11
C ASN A 386 -6.22 11.11 0.55
N GLY A 387 -5.78 11.15 -0.70
CA GLY A 387 -5.09 10.02 -1.34
C GLY A 387 -5.99 8.85 -1.76
N ILE A 388 -7.31 9.04 -1.75
CA ILE A 388 -8.32 8.04 -2.13
C ILE A 388 -9.02 8.51 -3.39
N ASN A 389 -9.14 7.63 -4.38
CA ASN A 389 -9.99 7.83 -5.54
C ASN A 389 -11.36 7.21 -5.27
N ILE A 390 -12.42 7.99 -5.48
CA ILE A 390 -13.83 7.59 -5.42
C ILE A 390 -14.41 7.80 -6.81
N ILE A 391 -14.66 6.72 -7.54
CA ILE A 391 -15.15 6.76 -8.92
C ILE A 391 -16.45 5.96 -9.00
N THR A 392 -17.55 6.64 -9.34
CA THR A 392 -18.87 6.02 -9.54
C THR A 392 -19.21 6.02 -11.02
N TYR A 393 -19.68 4.89 -11.53
CA TYR A 393 -20.14 4.72 -12.90
C TYR A 393 -21.38 3.82 -12.93
N ARG A 394 -22.08 3.83 -14.06
CA ARG A 394 -23.26 2.99 -14.29
C ARG A 394 -23.16 2.25 -15.61
N ARG A 395 -23.76 1.06 -15.68
CA ARG A 395 -23.99 0.33 -16.94
C ARG A 395 -25.32 -0.42 -16.88
N THR A 396 -25.81 -0.88 -18.04
CA THR A 396 -27.01 -1.71 -18.11
C THR A 396 -26.71 -3.13 -17.63
N LEU A 397 -27.69 -3.80 -17.01
CA LEU A 397 -27.54 -5.17 -16.54
C LEU A 397 -27.37 -6.17 -17.69
N VAL A 398 -28.06 -5.89 -18.80
CA VAL A 398 -27.97 -6.66 -20.05
C VAL A 398 -27.26 -5.79 -21.07
N SER A 399 -26.21 -6.32 -21.69
CA SER A 399 -25.48 -5.59 -22.72
C SER A 399 -26.01 -5.92 -24.12
N SER A 400 -25.93 -4.93 -25.02
CA SER A 400 -26.13 -5.16 -26.47
C SER A 400 -24.84 -5.57 -27.18
N ASP A 401 -23.70 -5.49 -26.49
CA ASP A 401 -22.40 -5.90 -27.01
C ASP A 401 -22.19 -7.41 -26.78
N PRO A 402 -21.96 -8.21 -27.83
CA PRO A 402 -21.65 -9.64 -27.67
C PRO A 402 -20.35 -9.94 -26.90
N GLY A 403 -19.44 -8.95 -26.78
CA GLY A 403 -18.21 -9.05 -26.00
C GLY A 403 -18.42 -8.92 -24.50
N ASP A 404 -19.50 -8.26 -24.08
CA ASP A 404 -19.82 -7.98 -22.70
C ASP A 404 -20.44 -9.17 -21.97
N LYS A 405 -20.32 -9.16 -20.65
CA LYS A 405 -21.03 -10.08 -19.77
C LYS A 405 -22.23 -9.38 -19.15
N ASP A 406 -23.36 -10.08 -19.18
CA ASP A 406 -24.55 -9.65 -18.43
C ASP A 406 -24.33 -9.79 -16.92
N PHE A 407 -24.90 -8.88 -16.15
CA PHE A 407 -24.89 -8.87 -14.68
C PHE A 407 -26.14 -9.60 -14.17
N PRO A 408 -26.06 -10.90 -13.82
CA PRO A 408 -27.21 -11.65 -13.35
C PRO A 408 -27.66 -11.18 -11.97
N VAL A 409 -28.97 -11.25 -11.74
CA VAL A 409 -29.64 -10.80 -10.50
C VAL A 409 -30.31 -11.93 -9.75
N ASP A 410 -30.18 -13.16 -10.25
CA ASP A 410 -30.81 -14.39 -9.76
C ASP A 410 -29.82 -15.39 -9.15
N LYS A 411 -28.50 -15.16 -9.33
CA LYS A 411 -27.43 -16.02 -8.80
C LYS A 411 -26.22 -15.20 -8.34
N PRO A 412 -25.38 -15.75 -7.44
CA PRO A 412 -24.07 -15.18 -7.14
C PRO A 412 -23.18 -15.12 -8.39
N VAL A 413 -22.32 -14.10 -8.47
CA VAL A 413 -21.34 -13.92 -9.54
C VAL A 413 -19.93 -13.97 -9.00
N TYR A 414 -19.03 -14.58 -9.76
CA TYR A 414 -17.61 -14.41 -9.50
C TYR A 414 -17.10 -13.13 -10.14
N VAL A 415 -16.29 -12.40 -9.38
CA VAL A 415 -15.68 -11.15 -9.85
C VAL A 415 -14.16 -11.25 -9.86
N VAL A 416 -13.56 -10.36 -10.64
CA VAL A 416 -12.12 -10.11 -10.61
C VAL A 416 -11.88 -8.64 -10.28
N TRP A 417 -10.79 -8.39 -9.58
CA TRP A 417 -10.38 -7.03 -9.26
C TRP A 417 -8.87 -6.89 -9.27
N ALA A 418 -8.38 -5.68 -9.48
CA ALA A 418 -6.95 -5.40 -9.42
C ALA A 418 -6.64 -3.94 -9.11
N LEU A 419 -5.53 -3.71 -8.41
CA LEU A 419 -4.86 -2.41 -8.33
C LEU A 419 -3.47 -2.52 -8.97
N GLY A 420 -3.12 -1.58 -9.83
CA GLY A 420 -1.85 -1.60 -10.54
C GLY A 420 -1.47 -0.22 -11.06
N ARG A 421 -0.29 -0.11 -11.66
CA ARG A 421 0.17 1.15 -12.27
C ARG A 421 -0.27 1.26 -13.72
N LEU A 422 -0.49 2.49 -14.16
CA LEU A 422 -0.67 2.83 -15.57
C LEU A 422 0.68 2.98 -16.26
N ASP A 423 0.76 2.58 -17.52
CA ASP A 423 1.86 3.01 -18.39
C ASP A 423 1.66 4.49 -18.76
N LYS A 424 2.59 5.34 -18.33
CA LYS A 424 2.54 6.80 -18.53
C LYS A 424 2.55 7.23 -20.01
N THR A 425 2.87 6.32 -20.92
CA THR A 425 2.95 6.64 -22.36
C THR A 425 1.57 6.66 -23.01
N ASN A 426 0.63 5.83 -22.54
CA ASN A 426 -0.67 5.60 -23.18
C ASN A 426 -1.84 5.43 -22.20
N ASN A 427 -1.60 5.53 -20.89
CA ASN A 427 -2.57 5.29 -19.82
C ASN A 427 -3.24 3.91 -19.92
N GLU A 428 -2.50 2.89 -20.38
CA GLU A 428 -2.95 1.50 -20.38
C GLU A 428 -2.58 0.80 -19.07
N PRO A 429 -3.42 -0.15 -18.59
CA PRO A 429 -3.13 -0.89 -17.37
C PRO A 429 -1.91 -1.80 -17.56
N SER A 430 -0.92 -1.66 -16.67
CA SER A 430 0.21 -2.58 -16.59
C SER A 430 -0.12 -3.81 -15.73
N PHE A 431 0.85 -4.67 -15.47
CA PHE A 431 0.64 -5.79 -14.55
C PHE A 431 0.34 -5.26 -13.14
N HIS A 432 -0.75 -5.76 -12.57
CA HIS A 432 -1.24 -5.33 -11.27
C HIS A 432 -0.32 -5.74 -10.12
N ASP A 433 -0.33 -4.93 -9.06
CA ASP A 433 0.39 -5.19 -7.82
C ASP A 433 -0.49 -5.95 -6.81
N LEU A 434 -1.78 -5.65 -6.79
CA LEU A 434 -2.76 -6.26 -5.89
C LEU A 434 -3.89 -6.87 -6.70
N TYR A 435 -4.22 -8.12 -6.38
CA TYR A 435 -5.27 -8.92 -7.03
C TYR A 435 -5.64 -10.10 -6.10
N PRO A 436 -6.85 -10.68 -6.26
CA PRO A 436 -7.39 -11.67 -5.31
C PRO A 436 -6.54 -12.94 -5.16
N ARG A 437 -6.57 -13.55 -3.96
CA ARG A 437 -5.90 -14.84 -3.65
C ARG A 437 -6.78 -16.01 -4.06
N SER A 438 -8.06 -15.86 -3.80
CA SER A 438 -9.09 -16.89 -3.92
C SER A 438 -10.26 -16.34 -4.72
N ASP A 439 -11.23 -17.20 -4.95
CA ASP A 439 -12.47 -16.80 -5.59
C ASP A 439 -13.22 -15.76 -4.75
N VAL A 440 -13.72 -14.73 -5.43
CA VAL A 440 -14.54 -13.66 -4.85
C VAL A 440 -15.91 -13.76 -5.49
N ALA A 441 -16.90 -14.18 -4.71
CA ALA A 441 -18.28 -14.28 -5.14
C ALA A 441 -19.11 -13.17 -4.49
N LEU A 442 -19.98 -12.51 -5.28
CA LEU A 442 -20.89 -11.46 -4.82
C LEU A 442 -22.32 -11.82 -5.19
N GLU A 443 -23.26 -11.55 -4.28
CA GLU A 443 -24.69 -11.53 -4.60
C GLU A 443 -25.08 -10.10 -4.96
N LEU A 444 -25.32 -9.83 -6.25
CA LEU A 444 -25.53 -8.44 -6.70
C LEU A 444 -26.92 -7.88 -6.29
N ASN A 445 -27.95 -8.73 -6.31
CA ASN A 445 -29.33 -8.35 -6.03
C ASN A 445 -29.77 -8.85 -4.64
N ARG A 446 -29.17 -8.28 -3.59
CA ARG A 446 -29.47 -8.66 -2.20
C ARG A 446 -30.79 -8.03 -1.73
N GLN A 447 -31.54 -8.76 -0.91
CA GLN A 447 -32.72 -8.21 -0.22
C GLN A 447 -32.33 -7.33 0.96
N GLU A 448 -31.30 -7.75 1.71
CA GLU A 448 -30.72 -6.99 2.81
C GLU A 448 -29.38 -6.40 2.36
N ALA A 449 -29.22 -5.10 2.61
CA ALA A 449 -27.98 -4.38 2.37
C ALA A 449 -26.81 -5.06 3.10
N GLU A 450 -25.72 -5.32 2.39
CA GLU A 450 -24.48 -5.83 2.97
C GLU A 450 -23.45 -4.72 3.07
N ASN A 451 -22.81 -4.60 4.23
CA ASN A 451 -21.79 -3.60 4.45
C ASN A 451 -20.63 -4.18 5.25
N THR A 452 -19.57 -4.55 4.55
CA THR A 452 -18.32 -5.04 5.14
C THR A 452 -17.18 -4.03 5.00
N CYS A 453 -17.46 -2.86 4.45
CA CYS A 453 -16.49 -1.80 4.23
C CYS A 453 -16.09 -1.13 5.54
N ILE A 454 -14.79 -0.92 5.70
CA ILE A 454 -14.16 -0.31 6.88
C ILE A 454 -13.51 1.01 6.51
N ASP A 455 -13.24 1.88 7.48
CA ASP A 455 -12.49 3.12 7.20
C ASP A 455 -11.07 2.80 6.73
N PHE A 456 -10.54 3.62 5.81
CA PHE A 456 -9.16 3.51 5.36
C PHE A 456 -8.20 3.98 6.45
N THR A 457 -6.97 3.52 6.35
CA THR A 457 -5.91 3.90 7.27
C THR A 457 -4.68 4.35 6.51
N GLU A 458 -4.02 5.39 7.02
CA GLU A 458 -2.79 5.94 6.49
C GLU A 458 -1.71 5.82 7.56
N SER A 459 -0.63 5.13 7.21
CA SER A 459 0.56 5.09 8.06
C SER A 459 1.45 6.28 7.72
N SER A 460 1.86 7.04 8.73
CA SER A 460 2.79 8.16 8.60
C SER A 460 4.17 7.66 8.13
N GLY A 461 4.35 7.64 6.82
CA GLY A 461 5.58 7.54 6.02
C GLY A 461 6.86 6.97 6.65
N LYS A 462 7.26 5.77 6.18
CA LYS A 462 8.64 5.31 5.81
C LYS A 462 8.83 3.79 5.90
N PHE A 463 7.91 3.05 6.51
CA PHE A 463 8.09 1.62 6.78
C PHE A 463 7.71 0.65 5.64
N SER A 464 7.17 1.11 4.51
CA SER A 464 6.58 0.20 3.50
C SER A 464 7.26 0.15 2.12
N GLN A 465 8.21 1.04 1.80
CA GLN A 465 8.94 0.92 0.54
C GLN A 465 10.20 0.07 0.74
N LYS A 466 10.06 -1.24 0.56
CA LYS A 466 11.21 -2.15 0.53
C LYS A 466 12.15 -1.71 -0.61
N GLU A 467 13.41 -1.48 -0.28
CA GLU A 467 14.45 -1.12 -1.26
C GLU A 467 14.46 -2.09 -2.45
N PRO A 468 14.60 -1.59 -3.70
CA PRO A 468 14.77 -2.44 -4.87
C PRO A 468 15.88 -3.47 -4.70
N TRP A 469 15.77 -4.60 -5.38
CA TRP A 469 16.87 -5.55 -5.44
C TRP A 469 18.09 -4.93 -6.10
N GLN A 470 19.27 -5.38 -5.68
CA GLN A 470 20.53 -4.89 -6.21
C GLN A 470 20.57 -5.02 -7.73
N LYS A 471 20.87 -3.90 -8.40
CA LYS A 471 21.08 -3.84 -9.84
C LYS A 471 22.30 -4.66 -10.21
N THR A 472 22.20 -5.44 -11.29
CA THR A 472 23.31 -6.24 -11.81
C THR A 472 23.90 -5.55 -13.04
N GLU A 473 25.23 -5.53 -13.14
CA GLU A 473 25.97 -5.00 -14.28
C GLU A 473 26.85 -6.08 -14.87
N ILE A 474 26.87 -6.22 -16.19
CA ILE A 474 27.81 -7.08 -16.92
C ILE A 474 28.86 -6.19 -17.59
N PHE A 475 29.88 -5.82 -16.81
CA PHE A 475 31.06 -5.08 -17.25
C PHE A 475 32.26 -6.03 -17.36
N ASP A 476 32.28 -6.88 -18.39
CA ASP A 476 33.35 -7.85 -18.59
C ASP A 476 33.86 -7.83 -20.04
N ARG A 477 35.16 -7.55 -20.19
CA ARG A 477 35.84 -7.51 -21.49
C ARG A 477 35.93 -8.87 -22.17
N SER A 478 35.74 -9.99 -21.46
CA SER A 478 35.83 -11.34 -21.99
C SER A 478 34.50 -11.86 -22.56
N VAL A 479 33.38 -11.31 -22.08
CA VAL A 479 32.04 -11.73 -22.49
C VAL A 479 31.70 -11.16 -23.87
N ARG A 480 31.41 -12.04 -24.83
CA ARG A 480 30.95 -11.71 -26.20
C ARG A 480 29.64 -12.37 -26.57
N THR A 481 29.20 -13.33 -25.78
CA THR A 481 27.96 -14.07 -25.99
C THR A 481 27.10 -13.95 -24.75
N PHE A 482 25.82 -13.63 -24.95
CA PHE A 482 24.82 -13.51 -23.90
C PHE A 482 23.69 -14.49 -24.17
N LYS A 483 23.22 -15.20 -23.15
CA LYS A 483 21.98 -15.98 -23.18
C LYS A 483 20.85 -15.13 -22.63
N ALA A 484 19.81 -14.93 -23.44
CA ALA A 484 18.61 -14.19 -23.09
C ALA A 484 17.42 -15.14 -22.93
N THR A 485 16.79 -15.12 -21.75
CA THR A 485 15.62 -15.96 -21.39
C THR A 485 14.55 -15.09 -20.74
N ILE A 486 13.34 -15.62 -20.54
CA ILE A 486 12.23 -14.89 -19.94
C ILE A 486 11.98 -15.38 -18.52
N GLY A 487 11.57 -14.48 -17.62
CA GLY A 487 11.14 -14.84 -16.27
C GLY A 487 10.22 -13.79 -15.67
N PRO A 488 9.71 -14.01 -14.45
CA PRO A 488 8.86 -13.05 -13.76
C PRO A 488 9.63 -11.76 -13.44
N SER A 489 8.93 -10.64 -13.43
CA SER A 489 9.55 -9.34 -13.21
C SER A 489 9.98 -9.07 -11.75
N GLY A 490 9.62 -9.92 -10.79
CA GLY A 490 10.05 -9.80 -9.39
C GLY A 490 9.28 -8.77 -8.56
N GLY A 491 8.02 -8.49 -8.91
CA GLY A 491 7.16 -7.54 -8.20
C GLY A 491 7.76 -6.13 -8.06
N ARG A 492 7.43 -5.47 -6.95
CA ARG A 492 7.85 -4.08 -6.66
C ARG A 492 9.35 -3.90 -6.46
N ARG A 493 10.07 -4.95 -6.04
CA ARG A 493 11.52 -4.90 -5.80
C ARG A 493 12.35 -5.29 -7.02
N GLY A 494 11.77 -6.00 -7.97
CA GLY A 494 12.42 -6.40 -9.21
C GLY A 494 12.41 -5.27 -10.26
N TYR A 495 11.85 -5.54 -11.43
CA TYR A 495 11.82 -4.61 -12.56
C TYR A 495 11.29 -3.23 -12.18
N GLN A 496 10.13 -3.17 -11.51
CA GLN A 496 9.51 -1.89 -11.15
C GLN A 496 10.42 -1.06 -10.22
N GLY A 497 10.96 -1.67 -9.17
CA GLY A 497 11.86 -0.98 -8.24
C GLY A 497 13.20 -0.59 -8.87
N ILE A 498 13.76 -1.44 -9.75
CA ILE A 498 15.06 -1.18 -10.40
C ILE A 498 14.96 -0.01 -11.39
N THR A 499 13.86 0.01 -12.16
CA THR A 499 13.69 0.91 -13.30
C THR A 499 12.85 2.16 -13.01
N GLY A 500 12.01 2.10 -11.97
CA GLY A 500 10.96 3.09 -11.71
C GLY A 500 9.77 3.02 -12.68
N LYS A 501 9.77 2.06 -13.63
CA LYS A 501 8.73 1.90 -14.66
C LYS A 501 7.76 0.78 -14.30
N PRO A 502 6.49 0.84 -14.75
CA PRO A 502 5.56 -0.29 -14.62
C PRO A 502 6.10 -1.53 -15.33
N SER A 503 5.62 -2.70 -14.92
CA SER A 503 6.00 -4.00 -15.48
C SER A 503 4.81 -4.65 -16.18
N VAL A 504 5.05 -5.46 -17.20
CA VAL A 504 4.04 -6.31 -17.84
C VAL A 504 4.00 -7.73 -17.24
N GLY A 505 4.65 -7.93 -16.09
CA GLY A 505 4.67 -9.19 -15.33
C GLY A 505 5.80 -10.15 -15.72
N LEU A 506 6.43 -9.94 -16.88
CA LEU A 506 7.60 -10.67 -17.36
C LEU A 506 8.76 -9.71 -17.65
N ALA A 507 9.99 -10.21 -17.59
CA ALA A 507 11.20 -9.48 -17.90
C ALA A 507 12.27 -10.38 -18.53
N TRP A 508 13.22 -9.77 -19.21
CA TRP A 508 14.41 -10.41 -19.78
C TRP A 508 15.41 -10.75 -18.68
N TYR A 509 15.88 -11.99 -18.74
CA TYR A 509 16.95 -12.51 -17.91
C TYR A 509 18.16 -12.72 -18.81
N ILE A 510 19.24 -11.98 -18.57
CA ILE A 510 20.48 -12.08 -19.36
C ILE A 510 21.53 -12.73 -18.47
N GLU A 511 22.10 -13.86 -18.91
CA GLU A 511 23.00 -14.68 -18.08
C GLU A 511 22.39 -15.06 -16.71
N GLY A 512 21.07 -15.25 -16.68
CA GLY A 512 20.31 -15.57 -15.46
C GLY A 512 20.12 -14.39 -14.49
N ALA A 513 20.62 -13.19 -14.80
CA ALA A 513 20.35 -11.98 -14.05
C ALA A 513 19.08 -11.28 -14.55
N LEU A 514 18.25 -10.76 -13.64
CA LEU A 514 17.09 -9.93 -13.97
C LEU A 514 17.56 -8.59 -14.53
N ILE A 515 17.21 -8.30 -15.79
CA ILE A 515 17.47 -7.05 -16.50
C ILE A 515 18.79 -6.33 -16.18
N PRO A 516 19.96 -6.98 -16.34
CA PRO A 516 21.24 -6.36 -16.02
C PRO A 516 21.60 -5.24 -16.99
N GLU A 517 22.34 -4.24 -16.51
CA GLU A 517 22.96 -3.26 -17.40
C GLU A 517 24.16 -3.89 -18.11
N LEU A 518 24.17 -3.82 -19.44
CA LEU A 518 25.20 -4.42 -20.28
C LEU A 518 26.20 -3.37 -20.75
N TYR A 519 27.48 -3.74 -20.86
CA TYR A 519 28.51 -2.83 -21.37
C TYR A 519 29.19 -3.41 -22.61
N LEU A 520 28.90 -2.84 -23.77
CA LEU A 520 29.42 -3.27 -25.07
C LEU A 520 30.42 -2.25 -25.59
N ARG A 521 31.55 -2.72 -26.10
CA ARG A 521 32.59 -1.85 -26.67
C ARG A 521 32.38 -1.66 -28.16
N ARG A 522 32.52 -0.43 -28.64
CA ARG A 522 32.50 -0.12 -30.08
C ARG A 522 33.57 -0.90 -30.84
N GLY A 523 33.22 -1.34 -32.06
CA GLY A 523 34.10 -2.10 -32.95
C GLY A 523 34.23 -3.58 -32.60
N LEU A 524 33.55 -4.07 -31.56
CA LEU A 524 33.50 -5.49 -31.23
C LEU A 524 32.13 -6.09 -31.57
N THR A 525 32.14 -7.36 -31.97
CA THR A 525 30.93 -8.12 -32.28
C THR A 525 30.48 -8.92 -31.08
N TYR A 526 29.19 -8.86 -30.79
CA TYR A 526 28.52 -9.55 -29.70
C TYR A 526 27.36 -10.39 -30.26
N SER A 527 27.03 -11.46 -29.54
CA SER A 527 25.99 -12.42 -29.91
C SER A 527 25.02 -12.60 -28.76
N PHE A 528 23.72 -12.42 -29.00
CA PHE A 528 22.67 -12.75 -28.04
C PHE A 528 21.95 -14.01 -28.51
N ARG A 529 22.00 -15.07 -27.72
CA ARG A 529 21.22 -16.31 -27.92
C ARG A 529 19.87 -16.12 -27.26
N VAL A 530 18.84 -15.94 -28.07
CA VAL A 530 17.51 -15.50 -27.67
C VAL A 530 16.58 -16.69 -27.51
N HIS A 531 15.99 -16.81 -26.32
CA HIS A 531 14.98 -17.81 -25.99
C HIS A 531 13.67 -17.14 -25.54
N GLY A 532 13.14 -16.28 -26.40
CA GLY A 532 11.97 -15.44 -26.14
C GLY A 532 10.63 -16.00 -26.56
N GLY A 533 10.61 -17.18 -27.21
CA GLY A 533 9.43 -17.79 -27.80
C GLY A 533 9.28 -17.49 -29.30
N ASN A 534 8.93 -18.51 -30.07
CA ASN A 534 8.88 -18.48 -31.53
C ASN A 534 7.46 -18.67 -32.09
N ASN A 535 6.44 -18.65 -31.24
CA ASN A 535 5.04 -18.78 -31.64
C ASN A 535 4.37 -17.40 -31.75
N PRO A 536 4.24 -16.81 -32.96
CA PRO A 536 3.62 -15.49 -33.14
C PRO A 536 2.11 -15.46 -32.87
N HIS A 537 1.47 -16.61 -32.61
CA HIS A 537 0.06 -16.67 -32.20
C HIS A 537 -0.13 -16.47 -30.68
N SER A 538 0.96 -16.50 -29.90
CA SER A 538 0.92 -16.29 -28.46
C SER A 538 0.98 -14.80 -28.14
N ALA A 539 -0.08 -14.27 -27.53
CA ALA A 539 -0.10 -12.90 -27.02
C ALA A 539 0.89 -12.70 -25.86
N ASN A 540 1.11 -13.73 -25.05
CA ASN A 540 1.79 -13.63 -23.76
C ASN A 540 3.23 -14.17 -23.75
N LEU A 541 3.64 -14.97 -24.73
CA LEU A 541 4.92 -15.71 -24.72
C LEU A 541 5.72 -15.54 -26.01
N TYR A 542 5.37 -14.59 -26.87
CA TYR A 542 6.14 -14.27 -28.07
C TYR A 542 6.96 -12.99 -27.86
N HIS A 543 8.24 -13.14 -27.53
CA HIS A 543 9.12 -12.02 -27.20
C HIS A 543 10.43 -12.04 -28.00
N PRO A 544 10.41 -11.65 -29.28
CA PRO A 544 11.64 -11.42 -30.02
C PRO A 544 12.47 -10.29 -29.40
N LEU A 545 13.80 -10.43 -29.38
CA LEU A 545 14.70 -9.42 -28.80
C LEU A 545 15.11 -8.38 -29.85
N ILE A 546 14.97 -7.10 -29.51
CA ILE A 546 15.42 -5.98 -30.34
C ILE A 546 16.32 -5.04 -29.54
N ILE A 547 17.14 -4.24 -30.24
CA ILE A 547 17.93 -3.16 -29.65
C ILE A 547 17.55 -1.83 -30.30
N THR A 548 17.19 -0.85 -29.48
CA THR A 548 16.67 0.47 -29.88
C THR A 548 17.34 1.59 -29.09
N ASP A 549 17.19 2.82 -29.54
CA ASP A 549 17.50 4.02 -28.74
C ASP A 549 16.36 4.44 -27.80
N GLU A 550 15.20 3.79 -27.92
CA GLU A 550 13.99 4.02 -27.12
C GLU A 550 13.94 3.09 -25.88
N PRO A 551 13.64 3.61 -24.68
CA PRO A 551 13.75 2.89 -23.40
C PRO A 551 12.54 2.06 -22.94
N HIS A 552 11.44 1.99 -23.68
CA HIS A 552 10.21 1.30 -23.30
C HIS A 552 10.04 -0.03 -24.05
N GLY A 553 10.42 -0.14 -25.32
CA GLY A 553 10.21 -1.35 -26.12
C GLY A 553 8.77 -1.52 -26.58
N GLY A 554 8.34 -2.75 -26.87
CA GLY A 554 6.99 -3.00 -27.40
C GLY A 554 6.78 -2.34 -28.77
N TYR A 555 7.82 -2.35 -29.61
CA TYR A 555 7.84 -1.64 -30.88
C TYR A 555 6.61 -1.94 -31.77
N ASP A 556 6.13 -3.18 -31.79
CA ASP A 556 4.97 -3.60 -32.60
C ASP A 556 3.63 -3.01 -32.14
N THR A 557 3.53 -2.55 -30.89
CA THR A 557 2.30 -1.94 -30.34
C THR A 557 2.22 -0.44 -30.60
N LEU A 558 3.30 0.17 -31.10
CA LEU A 558 3.37 1.59 -31.38
C LEU A 558 2.70 1.93 -32.72
N SER A 559 2.18 3.15 -32.83
CA SER A 559 1.69 3.68 -34.10
C SER A 559 2.81 3.83 -35.13
N ASP A 560 2.49 3.80 -36.42
CA ASP A 560 3.47 3.97 -37.51
C ASP A 560 4.31 5.25 -37.33
N LEU A 561 3.68 6.34 -36.86
CA LEU A 561 4.36 7.60 -36.58
C LEU A 561 5.34 7.47 -35.40
N ALA A 562 4.96 6.78 -34.32
CA ALA A 562 5.84 6.56 -33.18
C ALA A 562 7.01 5.64 -33.56
N GLN A 563 6.75 4.56 -34.31
CA GLN A 563 7.78 3.68 -34.87
C GLN A 563 8.79 4.45 -35.73
N SER A 564 8.33 5.37 -36.58
CA SER A 564 9.20 6.16 -37.46
C SER A 564 10.21 7.06 -36.73
N LYS A 565 9.95 7.38 -35.45
CA LYS A 565 10.83 8.20 -34.60
C LYS A 565 11.88 7.39 -33.85
N ILE A 566 11.76 6.07 -33.84
CA ILE A 566 12.63 5.17 -33.09
C ILE A 566 13.71 4.64 -34.02
N ARG A 567 14.96 4.72 -33.57
CA ARG A 567 16.07 4.12 -34.29
C ARG A 567 16.27 2.69 -33.81
N VAL A 568 15.85 1.75 -34.64
CA VAL A 568 16.14 0.32 -34.41
C VAL A 568 17.57 0.04 -34.86
N LEU A 569 18.39 -0.45 -33.93
CA LEU A 569 19.81 -0.71 -34.12
C LEU A 569 20.09 -2.18 -34.44
N ALA A 570 19.25 -3.10 -33.94
CA ALA A 570 19.33 -4.52 -34.25
C ALA A 570 18.00 -5.24 -34.01
N GLY A 571 17.81 -6.39 -34.67
CA GLY A 571 16.73 -7.34 -34.37
C GLY A 571 15.46 -7.18 -35.21
N ILE A 572 15.45 -6.27 -36.19
CA ILE A 572 14.34 -6.07 -37.12
C ILE A 572 14.85 -6.01 -38.56
N GLU A 573 14.11 -6.63 -39.47
CA GLU A 573 14.22 -6.49 -40.91
C GLU A 573 12.93 -5.89 -41.48
N LEU A 574 13.04 -5.00 -42.47
CA LEU A 574 11.88 -4.48 -43.18
C LEU A 574 11.51 -5.43 -44.33
N THR A 575 10.25 -5.85 -44.36
CA THR A 575 9.69 -6.57 -45.51
C THR A 575 9.67 -5.67 -46.75
N ARG A 576 9.46 -6.26 -47.94
CA ARG A 576 9.30 -5.50 -49.21
C ARG A 576 8.18 -4.45 -49.15
N ARG A 577 7.21 -4.60 -48.25
CA ARG A 577 6.09 -3.67 -48.02
C ARG A 577 6.40 -2.64 -46.92
N GLY A 578 7.64 -2.55 -46.46
CA GLY A 578 8.07 -1.65 -45.39
C GLY A 578 7.62 -2.05 -43.99
N ARG A 579 6.99 -3.22 -43.80
CA ARG A 579 6.59 -3.68 -42.46
C ARG A 579 7.77 -4.25 -41.68
N PRO A 580 7.96 -3.88 -40.41
CA PRO A 580 8.99 -4.44 -39.55
C PRO A 580 8.70 -5.92 -39.26
N ARG A 581 9.74 -6.74 -39.32
CA ARG A 581 9.70 -8.16 -38.96
C ARG A 581 10.87 -8.44 -38.00
N PRO A 582 10.62 -9.00 -36.82
CA PRO A 582 11.69 -9.35 -35.90
C PRO A 582 12.54 -10.50 -36.46
N THR A 583 13.86 -10.42 -36.27
CA THR A 583 14.82 -11.43 -36.77
C THR A 583 15.36 -12.34 -35.70
N ALA A 584 15.31 -11.93 -34.42
CA ALA A 584 15.83 -12.70 -33.30
C ALA A 584 14.70 -13.47 -32.60
N VAL A 585 14.30 -14.60 -33.19
CA VAL A 585 13.11 -15.36 -32.81
C VAL A 585 13.50 -16.81 -32.50
N GLY A 586 13.71 -17.12 -31.22
CA GLY A 586 14.13 -18.45 -30.76
C GLY A 586 13.09 -19.18 -29.89
N PRO A 587 13.29 -20.48 -29.61
CA PRO A 587 12.40 -21.29 -28.77
C PRO A 587 12.22 -20.68 -27.38
N LEU A 588 11.06 -20.86 -26.75
CA LEU A 588 10.79 -20.28 -25.44
C LEU A 588 11.64 -20.94 -24.36
N CYS A 589 12.33 -20.16 -23.54
CA CYS A 589 12.77 -20.63 -22.25
C CYS A 589 12.33 -19.69 -21.14
N LEU A 590 11.41 -20.17 -20.30
CA LEU A 590 10.67 -19.40 -19.32
C LEU A 590 10.91 -19.93 -17.90
N SER A 591 11.36 -19.05 -17.03
CA SER A 591 11.38 -19.29 -15.58
C SER A 591 9.98 -19.07 -15.01
N LYS A 592 9.45 -20.03 -14.26
CA LYS A 592 8.12 -19.98 -13.64
C LYS A 592 8.19 -20.31 -12.15
N HIS A 593 7.23 -19.79 -11.38
CA HIS A 593 6.99 -20.19 -10.01
C HIS A 593 6.57 -21.66 -9.94
N ASN A 594 7.02 -22.38 -8.92
CA ASN A 594 6.64 -23.76 -8.66
C ASN A 594 5.60 -23.82 -7.51
N GLY A 595 4.33 -23.55 -7.83
CA GLY A 595 3.23 -23.59 -6.85
C GLY A 595 3.27 -22.49 -5.78
N ARG A 596 4.18 -21.52 -5.90
CA ARG A 596 4.30 -20.39 -4.97
C ARG A 596 3.43 -19.21 -5.42
N ASP A 597 2.86 -18.52 -4.44
CA ASP A 597 2.11 -17.28 -4.65
C ASP A 597 3.03 -16.16 -5.16
N ARG A 598 2.71 -15.64 -6.36
CA ARG A 598 3.46 -14.58 -7.05
C ARG A 598 3.42 -13.23 -6.33
N ARG A 599 2.40 -13.01 -5.50
CA ARG A 599 2.25 -11.74 -4.74
C ARG A 599 3.30 -11.61 -3.65
N LEU A 600 3.92 -12.72 -3.27
CA LEU A 600 4.99 -12.77 -2.29
C LEU A 600 6.38 -12.63 -2.93
N ASP A 601 6.49 -12.31 -4.22
CA ASP A 601 7.79 -12.17 -4.90
C ASP A 601 8.66 -11.09 -4.24
N ASP A 602 8.07 -10.00 -3.73
CA ASP A 602 8.79 -8.90 -3.10
C ASP A 602 9.27 -9.19 -1.67
N THR A 603 8.87 -10.34 -1.10
CA THR A 603 9.28 -10.78 0.25
C THR A 603 10.71 -11.29 0.26
N PHE A 604 11.25 -11.69 -0.89
CA PHE A 604 12.62 -12.15 -0.97
C PHE A 604 13.61 -11.01 -0.73
N PRO A 605 14.66 -11.23 0.08
CA PRO A 605 15.64 -10.19 0.39
C PRO A 605 16.55 -9.84 -0.80
N SER A 606 16.65 -10.71 -1.81
CA SER A 606 17.45 -10.48 -3.02
C SER A 606 16.91 -11.28 -4.20
N PHE A 607 17.18 -10.77 -5.42
CA PHE A 607 16.88 -11.47 -6.66
C PHE A 607 17.50 -12.89 -6.71
N LYS A 608 18.73 -13.08 -6.21
CA LYS A 608 19.40 -14.39 -6.22
C LYS A 608 18.63 -15.44 -5.41
N LYS A 609 18.04 -15.07 -4.27
CA LYS A 609 17.20 -15.99 -3.49
C LYS A 609 15.88 -16.28 -4.21
N PHE A 610 15.26 -15.25 -4.78
CA PHE A 610 14.05 -15.38 -5.59
C PHE A 610 14.25 -16.32 -6.79
N ASN A 611 15.29 -16.08 -7.61
CA ASN A 611 15.56 -16.82 -8.84
C ASN A 611 15.80 -18.32 -8.57
N ARG A 612 16.41 -18.67 -7.43
CA ARG A 612 16.60 -20.09 -7.01
C ARG A 612 15.30 -20.85 -6.75
N THR A 613 14.19 -20.15 -6.53
CA THR A 613 12.88 -20.78 -6.32
C THR A 613 12.11 -21.01 -7.62
N LEU A 614 12.59 -20.43 -8.73
CA LEU A 614 11.97 -20.59 -10.03
C LEU A 614 12.41 -21.89 -10.69
N VAL A 615 11.50 -22.48 -11.46
CA VAL A 615 11.77 -23.63 -12.33
C VAL A 615 11.81 -23.13 -13.76
N GLN A 616 12.92 -23.44 -14.45
CA GLN A 616 13.12 -23.05 -15.83
C GLN A 616 12.60 -24.14 -16.77
N ILE A 617 11.66 -23.78 -17.65
CA ILE A 617 11.06 -24.67 -18.64
C ILE A 617 11.45 -24.15 -20.02
N CYS A 618 12.25 -24.93 -20.76
CA CYS A 618 12.66 -24.59 -22.12
C CYS A 618 12.04 -25.56 -23.14
N GLU A 619 11.58 -25.00 -24.27
CA GLU A 619 11.26 -25.74 -25.47
C GLU A 619 12.54 -26.29 -26.14
N PRO A 620 12.45 -27.40 -26.90
CA PRO A 620 13.61 -27.97 -27.58
C PRO A 620 14.10 -27.05 -28.71
N GLY A 621 15.40 -27.07 -28.96
CA GLY A 621 16.07 -26.30 -30.02
C GLY A 621 17.09 -25.31 -29.48
N ASP A 622 18.01 -24.90 -30.35
CA ASP A 622 18.98 -23.86 -30.03
C ASP A 622 18.33 -22.47 -30.09
N GLY A 623 18.81 -21.57 -29.24
CA GLY A 623 18.38 -20.17 -29.24
C GLY A 623 18.78 -19.47 -30.54
N ASP A 624 17.89 -18.65 -31.07
CA ASP A 624 18.20 -17.88 -32.26
C ASP A 624 19.21 -16.76 -31.92
N THR A 625 20.04 -16.38 -32.87
CA THR A 625 21.20 -15.53 -32.60
C THR A 625 21.06 -14.13 -33.18
N LEU A 626 20.95 -13.13 -32.30
CA LEU A 626 21.07 -11.72 -32.65
C LEU A 626 22.54 -11.30 -32.59
N ILE A 627 23.13 -10.98 -33.73
CA ILE A 627 24.52 -10.50 -33.84
C ILE A 627 24.51 -8.98 -33.90
N VAL A 628 25.30 -8.33 -33.05
CA VAL A 628 25.42 -6.86 -33.01
C VAL A 628 26.87 -6.42 -32.98
N SER A 629 27.17 -5.33 -33.68
CA SER A 629 28.51 -4.72 -33.68
C SER A 629 28.37 -3.20 -33.51
N PRO A 630 28.29 -2.69 -32.27
CA PRO A 630 28.16 -1.26 -32.02
C PRO A 630 29.30 -0.50 -32.68
N ASN A 631 28.99 0.59 -33.38
CA ASN A 631 29.96 1.42 -34.09
C ASN A 631 29.85 2.89 -33.63
N SER A 632 30.60 3.80 -34.26
CA SER A 632 30.58 5.22 -33.92
C SER A 632 29.23 5.91 -34.12
N SER A 633 28.32 5.32 -34.89
CA SER A 633 26.96 5.86 -35.08
C SER A 633 25.98 5.44 -33.99
N TRP A 634 26.31 4.46 -33.14
CA TRP A 634 25.45 4.03 -32.04
C TRP A 634 25.55 5.04 -30.89
N PRO A 635 24.42 5.47 -30.30
CA PRO A 635 24.42 6.26 -29.06
C PRO A 635 25.18 5.54 -27.93
N ASP A 636 25.69 6.30 -26.97
CA ASP A 636 26.36 5.74 -25.77
C ASP A 636 25.40 4.95 -24.87
N LEU A 637 24.10 5.22 -24.95
CA LEU A 637 23.07 4.51 -24.23
C LEU A 637 22.00 4.05 -25.20
N VAL A 638 21.81 2.73 -25.25
CA VAL A 638 20.77 2.06 -26.04
C VAL A 638 20.09 1.03 -25.15
N TYR A 639 19.04 0.39 -25.64
CA TYR A 639 18.20 -0.47 -24.82
C TYR A 639 17.88 -1.78 -25.54
N TYR A 640 17.91 -2.89 -24.80
CA TYR A 640 17.42 -4.17 -25.29
C TYR A 640 16.01 -4.41 -24.75
N HIS A 641 15.05 -4.76 -25.60
CA HIS A 641 13.66 -4.96 -25.20
C HIS A 641 12.98 -6.07 -26.01
N SER A 642 11.79 -6.46 -25.57
CA SER A 642 10.88 -7.27 -26.37
C SER A 642 10.30 -6.43 -27.52
N PHE A 643 10.21 -7.03 -28.69
CA PHE A 643 9.55 -6.45 -29.86
C PHE A 643 8.04 -6.21 -29.62
N THR A 644 7.40 -7.07 -28.84
CA THR A 644 5.94 -7.11 -28.69
C THR A 644 5.44 -6.46 -27.42
N HIS A 645 6.23 -6.44 -26.35
CA HIS A 645 5.82 -5.94 -25.04
C HIS A 645 6.77 -4.85 -24.56
N SER A 646 6.19 -3.77 -24.03
CA SER A 646 6.95 -2.74 -23.35
C SER A 646 7.49 -3.23 -22.01
N ASN A 647 8.49 -2.52 -21.50
CA ASN A 647 9.00 -2.63 -20.14
C ASN A 647 9.46 -4.04 -19.72
N MET A 648 10.08 -4.79 -20.64
CA MET A 648 10.66 -6.12 -20.35
C MET A 648 12.18 -6.13 -20.25
N GLY A 649 12.87 -5.08 -20.70
CA GLY A 649 14.32 -5.07 -20.86
C GLY A 649 14.96 -3.80 -20.29
N TRP A 650 16.26 -3.61 -20.55
CA TRP A 650 17.00 -2.54 -19.90
C TRP A 650 18.18 -2.03 -20.73
N LYS A 651 19.15 -1.42 -20.06
CA LYS A 651 20.19 -0.58 -20.67
C LYS A 651 21.35 -1.38 -21.22
N ILE A 652 21.88 -0.89 -22.33
CA ILE A 652 23.20 -1.20 -22.85
C ILE A 652 23.99 0.11 -22.93
N HIS A 653 25.09 0.16 -22.19
CA HIS A 653 26.09 1.22 -22.30
C HIS A 653 27.10 0.85 -23.39
N VAL A 654 27.15 1.66 -24.44
CA VAL A 654 28.10 1.53 -25.54
C VAL A 654 29.32 2.40 -25.22
N ILE A 655 30.47 1.75 -25.00
CA ILE A 655 31.70 2.40 -24.53
C ILE A 655 32.84 2.24 -25.53
N ASP A 656 33.85 3.09 -25.44
CA ASP A 656 35.04 3.00 -26.30
C ASP A 656 36.15 2.13 -25.69
N SER A 657 36.19 2.03 -24.35
CA SER A 657 37.14 1.19 -23.62
C SER A 657 36.59 0.76 -22.27
N TYR A 658 37.02 -0.41 -21.77
CA TYR A 658 36.64 -0.95 -20.46
C TYR A 658 37.46 -0.31 -19.31
N THR A 659 37.50 1.01 -19.25
CA THR A 659 38.10 1.75 -18.12
C THR A 659 36.99 2.34 -17.27
N ARG A 660 36.82 1.87 -16.03
CA ARG A 660 35.98 2.58 -15.06
C ARG A 660 36.67 3.90 -14.74
N SER A 661 36.09 5.03 -15.15
CA SER A 661 36.69 6.32 -14.82
C SER A 661 36.63 6.52 -13.31
N SER A 662 37.76 6.89 -12.71
CA SER A 662 37.91 7.18 -11.27
C SER A 662 37.18 8.46 -10.83
N ALA A 663 36.31 9.02 -11.67
CA ALA A 663 35.72 10.35 -11.50
C ALA A 663 34.85 10.48 -10.24
N ASN A 664 34.28 9.37 -9.74
CA ASN A 664 33.51 9.36 -8.49
C ASN A 664 34.37 9.35 -7.21
N ILE A 665 35.67 9.05 -7.31
CA ILE A 665 36.60 9.14 -6.17
C ILE A 665 37.15 10.57 -6.06
N ALA A 666 37.38 11.25 -7.20
CA ALA A 666 37.88 12.62 -7.23
C ALA A 666 36.87 13.64 -6.66
N HIS A 667 35.56 13.47 -6.92
CA HIS A 667 34.54 14.37 -6.34
C HIS A 667 34.38 14.22 -4.82
N LYS A 668 34.57 13.02 -4.25
CA LYS A 668 34.54 12.81 -2.80
C LYS A 668 35.80 13.31 -2.09
N LEU A 669 36.97 13.20 -2.72
CA LEU A 669 38.19 13.80 -2.18
C LEU A 669 38.22 15.33 -2.29
N SER A 670 37.69 15.90 -3.37
CA SER A 670 37.58 17.36 -3.53
C SER A 670 36.70 18.01 -2.45
N LEU A 671 35.58 17.35 -2.08
CA LEU A 671 34.70 17.85 -1.02
C LEU A 671 35.32 17.74 0.38
N LEU A 672 36.13 16.70 0.65
CA LEU A 672 36.86 16.61 1.91
C LEU A 672 37.96 17.68 2.02
N ILE A 673 38.66 17.97 0.91
CA ILE A 673 39.71 18.98 0.89
C ILE A 673 39.11 20.38 1.13
N THR A 674 37.98 20.72 0.49
CA THR A 674 37.34 22.02 0.71
C THR A 674 36.82 22.19 2.14
N ILE A 675 36.25 21.14 2.75
CA ILE A 675 35.80 21.17 4.15
C ILE A 675 37.00 21.33 5.09
N THR A 676 38.13 20.65 4.86
CA THR A 676 39.34 20.83 5.67
C THR A 676 39.99 22.20 5.52
N THR A 677 39.96 22.80 4.32
CA THR A 677 40.50 24.16 4.12
C THR A 677 39.62 25.26 4.72
N VAL A 678 38.30 25.05 4.79
CA VAL A 678 37.39 25.99 5.48
C VAL A 678 37.51 25.86 7.00
N LEU A 679 37.69 24.64 7.53
CA LEU A 679 37.95 24.42 8.96
C LEU A 679 39.32 24.94 9.43
N PHE A 680 40.35 24.95 8.58
CA PHE A 680 41.66 25.55 8.90
C PHE A 680 41.71 27.08 8.77
N HIS A 681 40.71 27.71 8.16
CA HIS A 681 40.58 29.17 8.11
C HIS A 681 39.62 29.74 9.18
N LEU A 682 38.95 28.86 9.93
CA LEU A 682 38.02 29.21 11.03
C LEU A 682 38.57 28.83 12.42
N LEU A 683 39.76 28.25 12.49
CA LEU A 683 40.61 28.12 13.68
C LEU A 683 41.77 29.12 13.57
#